data_AF-A0AAQ4QNY5-F1
#
_entry.id   AF-A0AAQ4QNY5-F1
#
_cell.length_a   1.000
_cell.length_b   1.000
_cell.length_c   1.000
_cell.angle_alpha   90.00
_cell.angle_beta   90.00
_cell.angle_gamma   90.00
#
_symmetry.space_group_name_H-M   'P 1'
#
loop_
_entity.id
_entity.type
_entity.pdbx_description
1 polymer ?
#
loop_
_entity_poly.entity_id
_entity_poly.type
_entity_poly.pdbx_seq_one_letter_code
_entity_poly.pdbx_strand_id
1 'polypeptide(L)'
;RSAGRLQLPVHWAQEDLLKLLEAMKMALPQKDKSKYKTSESHLDWEKVAFNSFTADMCKQKWQEVSKEIRKFRTLTELIFDAQDYIKHPYKGKKLNTHPDFPKKPLTPYFRFFMEKRAKYAKLHPEMSNLDLTKILSKKYRELPDKKKKKYVEDFLRDKEMFVHSMTKFRELHPDLVESMANKGSNIPEKPKTPQQLWLNHEKKAVLKTRPDATSKDIKEILGKQWTQLSDKKRLKWIAKSLEQQKLYQGTMREYIQQHPELNMTQEAFVKSTLTKAERHLKDKSDGRPDKPPPNGYSMFCAELMSSMKDVPSTQRMVMCSQRWKLLKQCEKDAYQKRCEQRKKDFEIDMNRFLSSLTEEEQNRVLSEDKLGFKRGGANSPARPDLSDSELTRLLARMWNELPDKKKVTRLPDPPKTAQDIWQQSVIGDYLARFKSDRIKAQKAMEATWSTMEKKEKIMWIKKAAEDQKRYEVSILSPTMSQRKMKFEGEPKKPPSNGYQKFSQEMLSNGELNHHPMKARMTEIGSRWQRLTQKEKDRYKKIAEEKQRQYKGQLEQWLASLTSQERNAYKEYNSQVSQLFRGFGNSRVALVLSLSSKEAEDDDDDDDDDDDDDDDEAEDKENKSEDSSSDSNSQGSSDSDSD
;
A
#
# COMPACT_ATOMS: atom_id res chain seq x y z
N ARG A 1 -43.26 -14.81 -51.92
CA ARG A 1 -43.14 -13.36 -51.59
C ARG A 1 -43.99 -13.10 -50.37
N SER A 2 -43.41 -13.01 -49.18
CA SER A 2 -44.08 -12.48 -47.99
C SER A 2 -43.25 -11.31 -47.49
N ALA A 3 -43.92 -10.15 -47.45
CA ALA A 3 -43.34 -8.84 -47.29
C ALA A 3 -42.57 -8.70 -45.97
N GLY A 4 -41.34 -8.16 -46.07
CA GLY A 4 -40.60 -7.66 -44.93
C GLY A 4 -41.37 -6.53 -44.28
N ARG A 5 -41.90 -6.80 -43.08
CA ARG A 5 -42.51 -5.78 -42.22
C ARG A 5 -41.39 -4.86 -41.74
N LEU A 6 -41.30 -3.66 -42.32
CA LEU A 6 -40.50 -2.56 -41.79
C LEU A 6 -40.97 -2.28 -40.36
N GLN A 7 -40.16 -2.70 -39.37
CA GLN A 7 -40.41 -2.45 -37.97
C GLN A 7 -40.13 -0.96 -37.71
N LEU A 8 -41.17 -0.19 -37.42
CA LEU A 8 -41.04 1.20 -36.98
C LEU A 8 -40.13 1.26 -35.74
N PRO A 9 -39.31 2.32 -35.55
CA PRO A 9 -38.45 2.45 -34.39
C PRO A 9 -39.29 2.38 -33.12
N VAL A 10 -39.15 1.29 -32.36
CA VAL A 10 -39.84 1.14 -31.09
C VAL A 10 -39.28 2.18 -30.13
N HIS A 11 -40.12 3.10 -29.68
CA HIS A 11 -39.73 4.17 -28.77
C HIS A 11 -39.52 3.60 -27.37
N TRP A 12 -38.29 3.62 -26.88
CA TRP A 12 -37.96 3.22 -25.50
C TRP A 12 -38.12 4.43 -24.57
N ALA A 13 -39.05 4.35 -23.61
CA ALA A 13 -39.15 5.37 -22.58
C ALA A 13 -37.99 5.24 -21.57
N GLN A 14 -37.70 6.32 -20.84
CA GLN A 14 -36.67 6.32 -19.79
C GLN A 14 -36.93 5.23 -18.74
N GLU A 15 -38.20 4.99 -18.41
CA GLU A 15 -38.62 3.94 -17.47
C GLU A 15 -38.31 2.53 -17.98
N ASP A 16 -38.51 2.27 -19.28
CA ASP A 16 -38.20 0.98 -19.90
C ASP A 16 -36.68 0.74 -19.93
N LEU A 17 -35.89 1.78 -20.14
CA LEU A 17 -34.43 1.69 -20.07
C LEU A 17 -33.94 1.39 -18.65
N LEU A 18 -34.57 1.98 -17.63
CA LEU A 18 -34.25 1.66 -16.23
C LEU A 18 -34.69 0.24 -15.85
N LYS A 19 -35.86 -0.20 -16.33
CA LYS A 19 -36.35 -1.58 -16.14
C LYS A 19 -35.42 -2.61 -16.80
N LEU A 20 -34.92 -2.33 -18.01
CA LEU A 20 -33.90 -3.14 -18.67
C LEU A 20 -32.65 -3.29 -17.78
N LEU A 21 -32.15 -2.18 -17.24
CA LEU A 21 -30.95 -2.19 -16.41
C LEU A 21 -31.16 -2.92 -15.08
N GLU A 22 -32.35 -2.81 -14.48
CA GLU A 22 -32.68 -3.57 -13.26
C GLU A 22 -32.82 -5.07 -13.57
N ALA A 23 -33.46 -5.44 -14.68
CA ALA A 23 -33.56 -6.84 -15.13
C ALA A 23 -32.16 -7.43 -15.39
N MET A 24 -31.27 -6.67 -16.04
CA MET A 24 -29.87 -7.06 -16.23
C MET A 24 -29.13 -7.24 -14.90
N LYS A 25 -29.36 -6.36 -13.91
CA LYS A 25 -28.76 -6.46 -12.59
C LYS A 25 -29.25 -7.70 -11.83
N MET A 26 -30.53 -8.01 -11.91
CA MET A 26 -31.13 -9.19 -11.28
C MET A 26 -30.68 -10.51 -11.93
N ALA A 27 -30.36 -10.47 -13.23
CA ALA A 27 -29.80 -11.61 -13.95
C ALA A 27 -28.29 -11.83 -13.70
N LEU A 28 -27.64 -10.96 -12.90
CA LEU A 28 -26.22 -11.11 -12.54
C LEU A 28 -26.03 -11.77 -11.17
N PRO A 29 -24.91 -12.49 -10.96
CA PRO A 29 -24.56 -12.99 -9.64
C PRO A 29 -24.37 -11.85 -8.62
N GLN A 30 -24.78 -12.07 -7.37
CA GLN A 30 -24.67 -11.10 -6.27
C GLN A 30 -23.25 -10.54 -6.05
N LYS A 31 -22.22 -11.26 -6.51
CA LYS A 31 -20.81 -10.83 -6.48
C LYS A 31 -20.18 -10.91 -7.87
N ASP A 32 -20.47 -9.93 -8.74
CA ASP A 32 -19.84 -9.79 -10.05
C ASP A 32 -18.36 -9.36 -9.91
N LYS A 33 -17.45 -10.32 -10.06
CA LYS A 33 -15.99 -10.11 -10.04
C LYS A 33 -15.35 -10.21 -11.43
N SER A 34 -16.15 -10.55 -12.44
CA SER A 34 -15.68 -10.81 -13.79
C SER A 34 -15.60 -9.53 -14.60
N LYS A 35 -14.75 -9.52 -15.64
CA LYS A 35 -14.71 -8.39 -16.58
C LYS A 35 -16.07 -8.31 -17.28
N TYR A 36 -16.58 -7.09 -17.51
CA TYR A 36 -17.94 -6.92 -18.02
C TYR A 36 -18.25 -7.73 -19.28
N LYS A 37 -17.31 -7.84 -20.23
CA LYS A 37 -17.52 -8.60 -21.47
C LYS A 37 -17.81 -10.07 -21.20
N THR A 38 -17.19 -10.63 -20.16
CA THR A 38 -17.39 -12.03 -19.74
C THR A 38 -18.76 -12.19 -19.09
N SER A 39 -19.13 -11.27 -18.18
CA SER A 39 -20.45 -11.30 -17.55
C SER A 39 -21.58 -11.03 -18.56
N GLU A 40 -21.36 -10.15 -19.53
CA GLU A 40 -22.28 -9.82 -20.64
C GLU A 40 -22.51 -11.01 -21.57
N SER A 41 -21.47 -11.79 -21.90
CA SER A 41 -21.61 -12.97 -22.75
C SER A 41 -22.36 -14.12 -22.07
N HIS A 42 -22.33 -14.18 -20.74
CA HIS A 42 -23.04 -15.19 -19.96
C HIS A 42 -24.41 -14.71 -19.46
N LEU A 43 -24.83 -13.50 -19.84
CA LEU A 43 -26.11 -12.96 -19.45
C LEU A 43 -27.23 -13.69 -20.20
N ASP A 44 -28.18 -14.22 -19.44
CA ASP A 44 -29.36 -14.89 -19.96
C ASP A 44 -30.40 -13.84 -20.40
N TRP A 45 -30.36 -13.48 -21.69
CA TRP A 45 -31.21 -12.41 -22.23
C TRP A 45 -32.71 -12.75 -22.24
N GLU A 46 -33.08 -14.04 -22.17
CA GLU A 46 -34.47 -14.46 -22.02
C GLU A 46 -35.02 -14.07 -20.64
N LYS A 47 -34.18 -14.09 -19.60
CA LYS A 47 -34.55 -13.61 -18.25
C LYS A 47 -34.52 -12.09 -18.13
N VAL A 48 -33.85 -11.40 -19.06
CA VAL A 48 -33.77 -9.94 -19.13
C VAL A 48 -34.89 -9.35 -19.98
N ALA A 49 -35.55 -10.15 -20.82
CA ALA A 49 -36.72 -9.76 -21.59
C ALA A 49 -37.87 -9.37 -20.63
N PHE A 50 -38.58 -8.30 -20.95
CA PHE A 50 -39.70 -7.81 -20.14
C PHE A 50 -40.74 -7.13 -21.01
N ASN A 51 -41.99 -7.14 -20.55
CA ASN A 51 -43.14 -6.59 -21.28
C ASN A 51 -43.22 -7.15 -22.71
N SER A 52 -43.30 -6.27 -23.72
CA SER A 52 -43.31 -6.57 -25.15
C SER A 52 -41.92 -6.53 -25.79
N PHE A 53 -40.85 -6.37 -25.01
CA PHE A 53 -39.48 -6.35 -25.50
C PHE A 53 -38.87 -7.74 -25.44
N THR A 54 -38.50 -8.28 -26.60
CA THR A 54 -37.84 -9.58 -26.70
C THR A 54 -36.38 -9.51 -26.23
N ALA A 55 -35.79 -10.67 -25.93
CA ALA A 55 -34.38 -10.81 -25.54
C ALA A 55 -33.42 -10.06 -26.50
N ASP A 56 -33.67 -10.16 -27.81
CA ASP A 56 -32.88 -9.47 -28.84
C ASP A 56 -33.02 -7.95 -28.80
N MET A 57 -34.22 -7.44 -28.55
CA MET A 57 -34.46 -6.00 -28.42
C MET A 57 -33.75 -5.43 -27.19
N CYS A 58 -33.80 -6.13 -26.06
CA CYS A 58 -33.10 -5.78 -24.82
C CYS A 58 -31.57 -5.76 -25.03
N LYS A 59 -31.03 -6.78 -25.71
CA LYS A 59 -29.60 -6.89 -26.03
C LYS A 59 -29.14 -5.77 -26.95
N GLN A 60 -29.89 -5.47 -28.00
CA GLN A 60 -29.58 -4.37 -28.92
C GLN A 60 -29.60 -3.03 -28.19
N LYS A 61 -30.58 -2.81 -27.31
CA LYS A 61 -30.68 -1.56 -26.56
C LYS A 61 -29.55 -1.38 -25.55
N TRP A 62 -29.15 -2.44 -24.86
CA TRP A 62 -27.95 -2.43 -24.02
C TRP A 62 -26.69 -2.08 -24.82
N GLN A 63 -26.52 -2.63 -26.02
CA GLN A 63 -25.37 -2.28 -26.87
C GLN A 63 -25.33 -0.80 -27.25
N GLU A 64 -26.48 -0.15 -27.45
CA GLU A 64 -26.56 1.29 -27.68
C GLU A 64 -26.16 2.08 -26.42
N VAL A 65 -26.77 1.78 -25.27
CA VAL A 65 -26.49 2.47 -23.99
C VAL A 65 -25.03 2.29 -23.58
N SER A 66 -24.48 1.09 -23.75
CA SER A 66 -23.10 0.78 -23.37
C SER A 66 -22.06 1.58 -24.17
N LYS A 67 -22.37 2.08 -25.37
CA LYS A 67 -21.45 2.91 -26.17
C LYS A 67 -21.22 4.29 -25.54
N GLU A 68 -22.19 4.79 -24.80
CA GLU A 68 -22.17 6.15 -24.22
C GLU A 68 -21.50 6.21 -22.84
N ILE A 69 -21.19 5.05 -22.25
CA ILE A 69 -20.57 4.90 -20.92
C ILE A 69 -19.14 4.34 -20.99
N ARG A 70 -18.37 4.48 -19.91
CA ARG A 70 -16.95 4.12 -19.86
C ARG A 70 -16.73 2.62 -19.60
N LYS A 71 -16.07 1.92 -20.52
CA LYS A 71 -15.95 0.44 -20.55
C LYS A 71 -14.77 -0.20 -19.79
N PHE A 72 -14.47 0.20 -18.55
CA PHE A 72 -13.25 -0.27 -17.85
C PHE A 72 -13.48 -1.13 -16.59
N ARG A 73 -14.65 -1.75 -16.43
CA ARG A 73 -15.15 -2.23 -15.12
C ARG A 73 -15.98 -3.53 -15.19
N THR A 74 -16.60 -3.96 -14.10
CA THR A 74 -17.55 -5.09 -14.06
C THR A 74 -18.89 -4.72 -14.70
N LEU A 75 -19.76 -5.69 -15.01
CA LEU A 75 -21.04 -5.39 -15.65
C LEU A 75 -21.99 -4.69 -14.67
N THR A 76 -21.94 -5.04 -13.38
CA THR A 76 -22.67 -4.32 -12.32
C THR A 76 -22.28 -2.84 -12.25
N GLU A 77 -20.98 -2.52 -12.29
CA GLU A 77 -20.52 -1.12 -12.28
C GLU A 77 -20.92 -0.36 -13.55
N LEU A 78 -20.94 -1.03 -14.72
CA LEU A 78 -21.44 -0.45 -15.96
C LEU A 78 -22.95 -0.20 -15.94
N ILE A 79 -23.72 -1.07 -15.30
CA ILE A 79 -25.17 -0.87 -15.14
C ILE A 79 -25.45 0.37 -14.28
N PHE A 80 -24.69 0.59 -13.20
CA PHE A 80 -24.81 1.83 -12.42
C PHE A 80 -24.46 3.08 -13.22
N ASP A 81 -23.36 3.04 -14.00
CA ASP A 81 -22.99 4.15 -14.89
C ASP A 81 -24.06 4.37 -15.99
N ALA A 82 -24.68 3.31 -16.50
CA ALA A 82 -25.78 3.36 -17.45
C ALA A 82 -27.04 3.98 -16.83
N GLN A 83 -27.38 3.63 -15.59
CA GLN A 83 -28.48 4.23 -14.85
C GLN A 83 -28.24 5.74 -14.62
N ASP A 84 -27.04 6.16 -14.23
CA ASP A 84 -26.70 7.59 -14.08
C ASP A 84 -26.76 8.32 -15.44
N TYR A 85 -26.30 7.69 -16.51
CA TYR A 85 -26.37 8.27 -17.86
C TYR A 85 -27.82 8.47 -18.34
N ILE A 86 -28.69 7.47 -18.13
CA ILE A 86 -30.10 7.55 -18.52
C ILE A 86 -30.86 8.60 -17.69
N LYS A 87 -30.54 8.72 -16.40
CA LYS A 87 -31.13 9.74 -15.52
C LYS A 87 -30.58 11.14 -15.80
N HIS A 88 -29.31 11.27 -16.18
CA HIS A 88 -28.62 12.55 -16.37
C HIS A 88 -27.83 12.60 -17.70
N PRO A 89 -28.50 12.59 -18.87
CA PRO A 89 -27.85 12.43 -20.18
C PRO A 89 -26.88 13.56 -20.56
N TYR A 90 -27.03 14.74 -19.95
CA TYR A 90 -26.22 15.93 -20.22
C TYR A 90 -25.12 16.20 -19.16
N LYS A 91 -24.92 15.28 -18.21
CA LYS A 91 -23.90 15.43 -17.17
C LYS A 91 -22.48 15.34 -17.75
N GLY A 92 -21.55 16.15 -17.21
CA GLY A 92 -20.13 16.07 -17.57
C GLY A 92 -19.80 16.60 -18.97
N LYS A 93 -19.23 15.75 -19.85
CA LYS A 93 -18.65 16.19 -21.14
C LYS A 93 -19.70 16.62 -22.18
N LYS A 94 -20.94 16.16 -22.05
CA LYS A 94 -22.07 16.50 -22.94
C LYS A 94 -22.90 17.70 -22.44
N LEU A 95 -22.46 18.36 -21.37
CA LEU A 95 -23.18 19.55 -20.87
C LEU A 95 -23.21 20.66 -21.92
N ASN A 96 -22.14 20.81 -22.69
CA ASN A 96 -22.07 21.76 -23.79
C ASN A 96 -22.97 21.43 -25.00
N THR A 97 -23.58 20.24 -25.02
CA THR A 97 -24.58 19.84 -26.03
C THR A 97 -26.01 19.93 -25.51
N HIS A 98 -26.22 20.35 -24.26
CA HIS A 98 -27.55 20.59 -23.73
C HIS A 98 -28.22 21.73 -24.54
N PRO A 99 -29.49 21.59 -24.97
CA PRO A 99 -30.18 22.59 -25.80
C PRO A 99 -30.16 24.00 -25.19
N ASP A 100 -30.37 24.09 -23.87
CA ASP A 100 -30.37 25.36 -23.13
C ASP A 100 -28.97 25.85 -22.73
N PHE A 101 -27.89 25.10 -22.99
CA PHE A 101 -26.55 25.51 -22.58
C PHE A 101 -26.08 26.71 -23.42
N PRO A 102 -25.79 27.86 -22.80
CA PRO A 102 -25.39 29.05 -23.54
C PRO A 102 -24.10 28.81 -24.34
N LYS A 103 -24.09 29.23 -25.60
CA LYS A 103 -22.88 29.15 -26.45
C LYS A 103 -21.91 30.25 -26.08
N LYS A 104 -20.62 29.92 -26.00
CA LYS A 104 -19.57 30.89 -25.67
C LYS A 104 -19.52 32.01 -26.73
N PRO A 105 -19.37 33.28 -26.30
CA PRO A 105 -19.26 34.40 -27.23
C PRO A 105 -18.00 34.27 -28.08
N LEU A 106 -18.10 34.63 -29.36
CA LEU A 106 -16.96 34.59 -30.28
C LEU A 106 -15.99 35.73 -29.96
N THR A 107 -14.70 35.41 -29.75
CA THR A 107 -13.68 36.44 -29.57
C THR A 107 -13.65 37.40 -30.78
N PRO A 108 -13.17 38.66 -30.61
CA PRO A 108 -13.17 39.66 -31.67
C PRO A 108 -12.53 39.17 -32.99
N TYR A 109 -11.42 38.42 -32.89
CA TYR A 109 -10.77 37.80 -34.04
C TYR A 109 -11.64 36.72 -34.71
N PHE A 110 -12.19 35.79 -33.93
CA PHE A 110 -13.03 34.72 -34.48
C PHE A 110 -14.31 35.26 -35.12
N ARG A 111 -14.86 36.36 -34.61
CA ARG A 111 -16.02 37.05 -35.20
C ARG A 111 -15.67 37.65 -36.56
N PHE A 112 -14.53 38.34 -36.66
CA PHE A 112 -13.98 38.79 -37.94
C PHE A 112 -13.69 37.63 -38.90
N PHE A 113 -13.10 36.54 -38.40
CA PHE A 113 -12.80 35.35 -39.17
C PHE A 113 -14.07 34.74 -39.76
N MET A 114 -15.13 34.54 -38.97
CA MET A 114 -16.41 34.02 -39.46
C MET A 114 -17.06 34.94 -40.51
N GLU A 115 -17.00 36.26 -40.31
CA GLU A 115 -17.57 37.23 -41.26
C GLU A 115 -16.83 37.26 -42.61
N LYS A 116 -15.50 37.13 -42.59
CA LYS A 116 -14.67 37.29 -43.80
C LYS A 116 -14.27 35.97 -44.45
N ARG A 117 -14.25 34.85 -43.73
CA ARG A 117 -13.83 33.54 -44.24
C ARG A 117 -14.62 33.12 -45.47
N ALA A 118 -15.94 33.24 -45.46
CA ALA A 118 -16.77 32.84 -46.61
C ALA A 118 -16.43 33.64 -47.88
N LYS A 119 -16.07 34.92 -47.74
CA LYS A 119 -15.66 35.78 -48.86
C LYS A 119 -14.28 35.39 -49.37
N TYR A 120 -13.32 35.19 -48.46
CA TYR A 120 -11.95 34.81 -48.83
C TYR A 120 -11.86 33.39 -49.38
N ALA A 121 -12.71 32.46 -48.93
CA ALA A 121 -12.82 31.11 -49.50
C ALA A 121 -13.35 31.13 -50.94
N LYS A 122 -14.25 32.06 -51.28
CA LYS A 122 -14.72 32.25 -52.67
C LYS A 122 -13.69 32.97 -53.55
N LEU A 123 -12.89 33.88 -52.98
CA LEU A 123 -11.82 34.59 -53.70
C LEU A 123 -10.57 33.74 -53.90
N HIS A 124 -10.37 32.73 -53.04
CA HIS A 124 -9.28 31.78 -53.15
C HIS A 124 -9.80 30.33 -53.02
N PRO A 125 -10.56 29.82 -54.02
CA PRO A 125 -11.14 28.47 -53.97
C PRO A 125 -10.09 27.36 -53.90
N GLU A 126 -8.90 27.60 -54.45
CA GLU A 126 -7.77 26.65 -54.45
C GLU A 126 -6.94 26.68 -53.16
N MET A 127 -7.14 27.69 -52.29
CA MET A 127 -6.37 27.78 -51.06
C MET A 127 -6.97 26.96 -49.92
N SER A 128 -6.08 26.26 -49.21
CA SER A 128 -6.46 25.46 -48.06
C SER A 128 -7.05 26.32 -46.94
N ASN A 129 -7.93 25.72 -46.15
CA ASN A 129 -8.52 26.35 -44.96
C ASN A 129 -7.45 26.84 -43.95
N LEU A 130 -6.34 26.11 -43.85
CA LEU A 130 -5.18 26.49 -43.03
C LEU A 130 -4.53 27.79 -43.54
N ASP A 131 -4.37 27.94 -44.85
CA ASP A 131 -3.74 29.12 -45.44
C ASP A 131 -4.68 30.34 -45.42
N LEU A 132 -5.98 30.13 -45.64
CA LEU A 132 -7.00 31.15 -45.41
C LEU A 132 -7.00 31.66 -43.96
N THR A 133 -6.79 30.78 -42.98
CA THR A 133 -6.68 31.16 -41.57
C THR A 133 -5.45 32.01 -41.29
N LYS A 134 -4.29 31.67 -41.87
CA LYS A 134 -3.08 32.49 -41.76
C LYS A 134 -3.30 33.88 -42.35
N ILE A 135 -3.89 33.97 -43.55
CA ILE A 135 -4.17 35.25 -44.23
C ILE A 135 -5.13 36.11 -43.42
N LEU A 136 -6.24 35.54 -42.94
CA LEU A 136 -7.22 36.27 -42.14
C LEU A 136 -6.66 36.71 -40.79
N SER A 137 -5.76 35.94 -40.18
CA SER A 137 -5.05 36.34 -38.95
C SER A 137 -4.15 37.56 -39.18
N LYS A 138 -3.43 37.61 -40.31
CA LYS A 138 -2.58 38.74 -40.70
C LYS A 138 -3.44 39.96 -41.00
N LYS A 139 -4.51 39.80 -41.79
CA LYS A 139 -5.46 40.87 -42.10
C LYS A 139 -6.15 41.45 -40.87
N TYR A 140 -6.51 40.62 -39.89
CA TYR A 140 -7.06 41.12 -38.63
C TYR A 140 -6.05 41.95 -37.82
N ARG A 141 -4.78 41.55 -37.80
CA ARG A 141 -3.71 42.30 -37.12
C ARG A 141 -3.48 43.66 -37.76
N GLU A 142 -3.55 43.72 -39.09
CA GLU A 142 -3.41 44.92 -39.91
C GLU A 142 -4.67 45.83 -39.91
N LEU A 143 -5.79 45.41 -39.32
CA LEU A 143 -6.99 46.25 -39.28
C LEU A 143 -6.77 47.52 -38.44
N PRO A 144 -7.30 48.67 -38.87
CA PRO A 144 -7.35 49.88 -38.06
C PRO A 144 -8.09 49.67 -36.75
N ASP A 145 -7.63 50.29 -35.67
CA ASP A 145 -8.20 50.12 -34.33
C ASP A 145 -9.68 50.52 -34.27
N LYS A 146 -10.10 51.50 -35.06
CA LYS A 146 -11.52 51.89 -35.21
C LYS A 146 -12.40 50.74 -35.72
N LYS A 147 -11.89 49.90 -36.62
CA LYS A 147 -12.61 48.72 -37.15
C LYS A 147 -12.52 47.53 -36.18
N LYS A 148 -11.39 47.36 -35.49
CA LYS A 148 -11.24 46.35 -34.42
C LYS A 148 -12.17 46.63 -33.25
N LYS A 149 -12.35 47.91 -32.88
CA LYS A 149 -13.21 48.36 -31.77
C LYS A 149 -14.64 47.83 -31.89
N LYS A 150 -15.24 47.83 -33.09
CA LYS A 150 -16.54 47.21 -33.36
C LYS A 150 -16.59 45.74 -32.92
N TYR A 151 -15.59 44.93 -33.31
CA TYR A 151 -15.53 43.51 -32.96
C TYR A 151 -15.29 43.28 -31.46
N VAL A 152 -14.58 44.21 -30.80
CA VAL A 152 -14.36 44.19 -29.35
C VAL A 152 -15.65 44.52 -28.59
N GLU A 153 -16.37 45.57 -28.99
CA GLU A 153 -17.64 45.97 -28.38
C GLU A 153 -18.72 44.89 -28.54
N ASP A 154 -18.84 44.31 -29.74
CA ASP A 154 -19.76 43.21 -29.98
C ASP A 154 -19.41 41.97 -29.13
N PHE A 155 -18.12 41.67 -28.94
CA PHE A 155 -17.71 40.59 -28.03
C PHE A 155 -18.07 40.88 -26.57
N LEU A 156 -17.93 42.13 -26.11
CA LEU A 156 -18.30 42.52 -24.75
C LEU A 156 -19.81 42.37 -24.53
N ARG A 157 -20.63 42.83 -25.48
CA ARG A 157 -22.08 42.66 -25.45
C ARG A 157 -22.49 41.19 -25.45
N ASP A 158 -21.93 40.39 -26.36
CA ASP A 158 -22.21 38.94 -26.44
C ASP A 158 -21.73 38.22 -25.15
N LYS A 159 -20.66 38.71 -24.51
CA LYS A 159 -20.16 38.20 -23.23
C LYS A 159 -21.11 38.52 -22.07
N GLU A 160 -21.67 39.71 -22.01
CA GLU A 160 -22.68 40.09 -21.02
C GLU A 160 -23.95 39.25 -21.17
N MET A 161 -24.44 39.11 -22.41
CA MET A 161 -25.56 38.22 -22.75
C MET A 161 -25.26 36.78 -22.34
N PHE A 162 -24.06 36.27 -22.63
CA PHE A 162 -23.64 34.94 -22.21
C PHE A 162 -23.64 34.78 -20.69
N VAL A 163 -23.15 35.78 -19.94
CA VAL A 163 -23.20 35.75 -18.46
C VAL A 163 -24.65 35.68 -17.98
N HIS A 164 -25.53 36.50 -18.53
CA HIS A 164 -26.96 36.49 -18.17
C HIS A 164 -27.64 35.16 -18.51
N SER A 165 -27.46 34.65 -19.72
CA SER A 165 -27.97 33.33 -20.12
C SER A 165 -27.37 32.19 -19.29
N MET A 166 -26.10 32.29 -18.89
CA MET A 166 -25.47 31.32 -17.98
C MET A 166 -26.08 31.38 -16.58
N THR A 167 -26.46 32.55 -16.08
CA THR A 167 -27.18 32.66 -14.81
C THR A 167 -28.55 31.99 -14.90
N LYS A 168 -29.33 32.27 -15.95
CA LYS A 168 -30.62 31.61 -16.18
C LYS A 168 -30.49 30.10 -16.35
N PHE A 169 -29.45 29.62 -17.04
CA PHE A 169 -29.14 28.20 -17.15
C PHE A 169 -28.83 27.57 -15.78
N ARG A 170 -28.13 28.29 -14.90
CA ARG A 170 -27.85 27.83 -13.53
C ARG A 170 -29.10 27.69 -12.68
N GLU A 171 -30.07 28.59 -12.87
CA GLU A 171 -31.35 28.57 -12.15
C GLU A 171 -32.27 27.45 -12.64
N LEU A 172 -32.33 27.22 -13.96
CA LEU A 172 -33.24 26.23 -14.56
C LEU A 172 -32.71 24.78 -14.50
N HIS A 173 -31.38 24.61 -14.45
CA HIS A 173 -30.73 23.29 -14.48
C HIS A 173 -29.75 23.12 -13.30
N PRO A 174 -30.22 23.21 -12.04
CA PRO A 174 -29.37 23.19 -10.86
C PRO A 174 -28.56 21.89 -10.70
N ASP A 175 -29.13 20.75 -11.11
CA ASP A 175 -28.54 19.41 -11.13
C ASP A 175 -27.31 19.31 -12.06
N LEU A 176 -27.41 19.91 -13.24
CA LEU A 176 -26.32 19.97 -14.22
C LEU A 176 -25.21 20.94 -13.81
N VAL A 177 -25.56 21.97 -13.03
CA VAL A 177 -24.64 22.99 -12.52
C VAL A 177 -23.91 22.50 -11.28
N GLU A 178 -24.56 21.74 -10.41
CA GLU A 178 -23.94 21.07 -9.26
C GLU A 178 -22.89 20.05 -9.72
N SER A 179 -23.12 19.37 -10.85
CA SER A 179 -22.11 18.55 -11.53
C SER A 179 -20.89 19.37 -12.02
N MET A 180 -21.04 20.67 -12.32
CA MET A 180 -19.90 21.57 -12.60
C MET A 180 -19.28 22.13 -11.31
N ALA A 181 -20.09 22.44 -10.29
CA ALA A 181 -19.68 23.00 -9.00
C ALA A 181 -18.92 21.99 -8.12
N ASN A 182 -19.16 20.68 -8.32
CA ASN A 182 -18.33 19.59 -7.79
C ASN A 182 -16.88 19.59 -8.35
N LYS A 183 -16.56 20.51 -9.28
CA LYS A 183 -15.19 20.87 -9.65
C LYS A 183 -14.70 22.23 -9.15
N GLY A 184 -15.46 22.95 -8.30
CA GLY A 184 -14.88 24.03 -7.49
C GLY A 184 -15.77 25.22 -7.11
N SER A 185 -16.93 25.04 -6.46
CA SER A 185 -17.50 26.18 -5.69
C SER A 185 -17.76 25.90 -4.21
N ASN A 186 -18.14 24.68 -3.82
CA ASN A 186 -18.43 24.40 -2.39
C ASN A 186 -17.38 23.53 -1.70
N ILE A 187 -16.52 22.84 -2.44
CA ILE A 187 -15.37 22.12 -1.86
C ILE A 187 -14.22 23.11 -1.71
N PRO A 188 -13.64 23.29 -0.50
CA PRO A 188 -12.46 24.12 -0.32
C PRO A 188 -11.37 23.80 -1.35
N GLU A 189 -10.70 24.81 -1.91
CA GLU A 189 -9.65 24.59 -2.92
C GLU A 189 -8.44 23.90 -2.30
N LYS A 190 -7.89 22.90 -3.00
CA LYS A 190 -6.66 22.24 -2.56
C LYS A 190 -5.52 23.25 -2.45
N PRO A 191 -4.70 23.17 -1.38
CA PRO A 191 -3.60 24.09 -1.16
C PRO A 191 -2.57 23.95 -2.29
N LYS A 192 -2.02 25.10 -2.71
CA LYS A 192 -1.03 25.20 -3.78
C LYS A 192 0.34 24.81 -3.27
N THR A 193 1.17 24.19 -4.11
CA THR A 193 2.55 23.85 -3.74
C THR A 193 3.43 25.09 -3.59
N PRO A 194 4.59 25.01 -2.90
CA PRO A 194 5.50 26.15 -2.76
C PRO A 194 5.91 26.74 -4.12
N GLN A 195 6.26 25.86 -5.07
CA GLN A 195 6.57 26.26 -6.44
C GLN A 195 5.37 26.95 -7.12
N GLN A 196 4.14 26.43 -6.99
CA GLN A 196 2.96 27.05 -7.61
C GLN A 196 2.65 28.42 -7.01
N LEU A 197 2.82 28.59 -5.70
CA LEU A 197 2.64 29.89 -5.03
C LEU A 197 3.63 30.93 -5.55
N TRP A 198 4.89 30.54 -5.66
CA TRP A 198 5.92 31.41 -6.21
C TRP A 198 5.69 31.68 -7.70
N LEU A 199 5.37 30.68 -8.51
CA LEU A 199 5.07 30.85 -9.94
C LEU A 199 3.90 31.82 -10.15
N ASN A 200 2.84 31.71 -9.37
CA ASN A 200 1.69 32.62 -9.46
C ASN A 200 2.06 34.05 -9.04
N HIS A 201 2.94 34.20 -8.06
CA HIS A 201 3.46 35.50 -7.63
C HIS A 201 4.30 36.14 -8.75
N GLU A 202 5.30 35.42 -9.25
CA GLU A 202 6.21 35.94 -10.27
C GLU A 202 5.55 36.10 -11.63
N LYS A 203 4.57 35.25 -11.99
CA LYS A 203 3.80 35.39 -13.24
C LYS A 203 3.12 36.76 -13.32
N LYS A 204 2.63 37.31 -12.21
CA LYS A 204 2.05 38.66 -12.18
C LYS A 204 3.10 39.72 -12.47
N ALA A 205 4.31 39.58 -11.93
CA ALA A 205 5.42 40.50 -12.17
C ALA A 205 5.92 40.41 -13.62
N VAL A 206 6.14 39.20 -14.14
CA VAL A 206 6.59 38.98 -15.53
C VAL A 206 5.57 39.51 -16.53
N LEU A 207 4.27 39.27 -16.34
CA LEU A 207 3.22 39.77 -17.23
C LEU A 207 3.15 41.31 -17.23
N LYS A 208 3.48 41.96 -16.11
CA LYS A 208 3.57 43.42 -16.03
C LYS A 208 4.75 43.96 -16.85
N THR A 209 5.88 43.25 -16.86
CA THR A 209 7.09 43.66 -17.60
C THR A 209 7.12 43.23 -19.07
N ARG A 210 6.43 42.14 -19.40
CA ARG A 210 6.39 41.51 -20.73
C ARG A 210 4.96 41.09 -21.05
N PRO A 211 4.08 42.06 -21.38
CA PRO A 211 2.67 41.77 -21.68
C PRO A 211 2.48 40.97 -22.97
N ASP A 212 3.51 40.91 -23.83
CA ASP A 212 3.56 40.19 -25.10
C ASP A 212 4.06 38.74 -24.98
N ALA A 213 4.64 38.35 -23.83
CA ALA A 213 5.23 37.03 -23.65
C ALA A 213 4.17 35.92 -23.61
N THR A 214 4.44 34.82 -24.32
CA THR A 214 3.53 33.67 -24.35
C THR A 214 3.50 32.97 -22.99
N SER A 215 2.36 32.40 -22.62
CA SER A 215 2.24 31.61 -21.38
C SER A 215 3.27 30.46 -21.28
N LYS A 216 3.71 29.91 -22.42
CA LYS A 216 4.77 28.89 -22.48
C LYS A 216 6.13 29.46 -22.07
N ASP A 217 6.48 30.62 -22.62
CA ASP A 217 7.76 31.31 -22.36
C ASP A 217 7.86 31.73 -20.89
N ILE A 218 6.76 32.28 -20.34
CA ILE A 218 6.69 32.66 -18.93
C ILE A 218 6.90 31.44 -18.03
N LYS A 219 6.26 30.31 -18.34
CA LYS A 219 6.40 29.07 -17.55
C LYS A 219 7.83 28.52 -17.61
N GLU A 220 8.49 28.58 -18.77
CA GLU A 220 9.86 28.12 -18.92
C GLU A 220 10.86 29.01 -18.16
N ILE A 221 10.75 30.33 -18.30
CA ILE A 221 11.60 31.31 -17.59
C ILE A 221 11.46 31.11 -16.08
N LEU A 222 10.22 31.06 -15.58
CA LEU A 222 9.99 30.90 -14.15
C LEU A 222 10.42 29.51 -13.65
N GLY A 223 10.26 28.45 -14.45
CA GLY A 223 10.77 27.12 -14.10
C GLY A 223 12.28 27.10 -13.83
N LYS A 224 13.07 27.76 -14.68
CA LYS A 224 14.52 27.91 -14.51
C LYS A 224 14.88 28.77 -13.29
N GLN A 225 14.13 29.85 -13.07
CA GLN A 225 14.33 30.72 -11.91
C GLN A 225 14.04 30.00 -10.59
N TRP A 226 13.03 29.13 -10.52
CA TRP A 226 12.75 28.33 -9.32
C TRP A 226 13.92 27.41 -8.92
N THR A 227 14.57 26.77 -9.90
CA THR A 227 15.71 25.87 -9.62
C THR A 227 16.96 26.62 -9.18
N GLN A 228 17.07 27.90 -9.51
CA GLN A 228 18.16 28.80 -9.10
C GLN A 228 17.86 29.59 -7.82
N LEU A 229 16.64 29.52 -7.27
CA LEU A 229 16.33 30.19 -6.01
C LEU A 229 17.18 29.65 -4.86
N SER A 230 17.71 30.59 -4.06
CA SER A 230 18.37 30.30 -2.79
C SER A 230 17.42 29.57 -1.83
N ASP A 231 17.98 28.71 -0.98
CA ASP A 231 17.26 27.97 0.05
C ASP A 231 16.43 28.86 0.98
N LYS A 232 16.95 30.02 1.41
CA LYS A 232 16.21 31.00 2.21
C LYS A 232 14.92 31.49 1.54
N LYS A 233 14.96 31.74 0.23
CA LYS A 233 13.77 32.15 -0.55
C LYS A 233 12.80 30.99 -0.72
N ARG A 234 13.28 29.77 -0.96
CA ARG A 234 12.44 28.57 -1.05
C ARG A 234 11.69 28.30 0.26
N LEU A 235 12.38 28.41 1.40
CA LEU A 235 11.81 28.23 2.73
C LEU A 235 10.61 29.17 2.99
N LYS A 236 10.67 30.42 2.54
CA LYS A 236 9.53 31.36 2.63
C LYS A 236 8.27 30.81 1.95
N TRP A 237 8.41 30.23 0.76
CA TRP A 237 7.28 29.66 0.02
C TRP A 237 6.83 28.31 0.58
N ILE A 238 7.76 27.54 1.13
CA ILE A 238 7.44 26.29 1.86
C ILE A 238 6.58 26.60 3.09
N ALA A 239 7.00 27.58 3.90
CA ALA A 239 6.23 28.03 5.06
C ALA A 239 4.81 28.49 4.67
N LYS A 240 4.70 29.34 3.63
CA LYS A 240 3.41 29.81 3.11
C LYS A 240 2.52 28.69 2.59
N SER A 241 3.09 27.68 1.92
CA SER A 241 2.37 26.50 1.44
C SER A 241 1.81 25.66 2.59
N LEU A 242 2.60 25.48 3.65
CA LEU A 242 2.19 24.73 4.83
C LEU A 242 1.11 25.45 5.64
N GLU A 243 1.18 26.77 5.75
CA GLU A 243 0.14 27.58 6.36
C GLU A 243 -1.19 27.44 5.61
N GLN A 244 -1.17 27.55 4.27
CA GLN A 244 -2.36 27.30 3.45
C GLN A 244 -2.89 25.87 3.58
N GLN A 245 -1.99 24.89 3.72
CA GLN A 245 -2.38 23.51 3.96
C GLN A 245 -3.06 23.33 5.32
N LYS A 246 -2.57 24.00 6.37
CA LYS A 246 -3.20 23.98 7.71
C LYS A 246 -4.59 24.60 7.68
N LEU A 247 -4.74 25.75 7.02
CA LEU A 247 -6.04 26.42 6.85
C LEU A 247 -7.02 25.52 6.10
N TYR A 248 -6.60 24.96 4.96
CA TYR A 248 -7.42 24.03 4.18
C TYR A 248 -7.85 22.79 4.99
N GLN A 249 -6.96 22.23 5.81
CA GLN A 249 -7.32 21.11 6.70
C GLN A 249 -8.32 21.51 7.79
N GLY A 250 -8.32 22.76 8.23
CA GLY A 250 -9.35 23.31 9.11
C GLY A 250 -10.70 23.41 8.40
N THR A 251 -10.75 24.16 7.29
CA THR A 251 -11.97 24.35 6.50
C THR A 251 -12.55 23.04 5.99
N MET A 252 -11.71 22.08 5.59
CA MET A 252 -12.17 20.77 5.13
C MET A 252 -12.75 19.92 6.27
N ARG A 253 -12.27 20.08 7.51
CA ARG A 253 -12.88 19.40 8.67
C ARG A 253 -14.27 19.94 8.96
N GLU A 254 -14.43 21.26 8.95
CA GLU A 254 -15.74 21.91 9.10
C GLU A 254 -16.69 21.51 7.96
N TYR A 255 -16.20 21.48 6.73
CA TYR A 255 -16.99 21.08 5.56
C TYR A 255 -17.49 19.63 5.66
N ILE A 256 -16.65 18.69 6.11
CA ILE A 256 -17.06 17.28 6.30
C ILE A 256 -18.08 17.14 7.43
N GLN A 257 -17.94 17.95 8.49
CA GLN A 257 -18.93 17.99 9.57
C GLN A 257 -20.29 18.51 9.09
N GLN A 258 -20.30 19.46 8.16
CA GLN A 258 -21.52 20.05 7.58
C GLN A 258 -22.14 19.19 6.47
N HIS A 259 -21.38 18.27 5.87
CA HIS A 259 -21.80 17.41 4.76
C HIS A 259 -21.50 15.92 5.01
N PRO A 260 -22.14 15.29 6.02
CA PRO A 260 -21.95 13.87 6.34
C PRO A 260 -22.34 12.92 5.18
N GLU A 261 -23.21 13.37 4.27
CA GLU A 261 -23.67 12.63 3.08
C GLU A 261 -22.58 12.38 2.02
N LEU A 262 -21.48 13.14 2.03
CA LEU A 262 -20.45 13.07 0.98
C LEU A 262 -19.43 11.94 1.19
N ASN A 263 -19.50 11.17 2.28
CA ASN A 263 -18.62 10.03 2.59
C ASN A 263 -17.11 10.33 2.36
N MET A 264 -16.70 11.59 2.60
CA MET A 264 -15.33 12.06 2.38
C MET A 264 -14.48 11.72 3.60
N THR A 265 -13.30 11.18 3.37
CA THR A 265 -12.51 10.58 4.46
C THR A 265 -11.32 11.43 4.85
N GLN A 266 -11.03 11.45 6.16
CA GLN A 266 -10.01 12.32 6.76
C GLN A 266 -8.64 12.22 6.09
N GLU A 267 -8.29 11.03 5.60
CA GLU A 267 -7.03 10.75 4.90
C GLU A 267 -6.94 11.35 3.49
N ALA A 268 -8.09 11.64 2.84
CA ALA A 268 -8.11 12.09 1.45
C ALA A 268 -7.52 13.49 1.25
N PHE A 269 -7.60 14.35 2.29
CA PHE A 269 -7.19 15.76 2.24
C PHE A 269 -5.93 16.10 3.05
N VAL A 270 -5.34 15.14 3.77
CA VAL A 270 -4.09 15.33 4.54
C VAL A 270 -2.83 15.09 3.67
N LYS A 271 -2.97 14.93 2.35
CA LYS A 271 -1.84 14.75 1.44
C LYS A 271 -0.89 15.96 1.46
N SER A 272 0.39 15.71 1.77
CA SER A 272 1.43 16.73 1.83
C SER A 272 1.56 17.50 0.51
N THR A 273 1.68 18.83 0.63
CA THR A 273 1.90 19.76 -0.50
C THR A 273 3.37 19.86 -0.90
N LEU A 274 4.28 19.32 -0.09
CA LEU A 274 5.73 19.43 -0.28
C LEU A 274 6.29 18.24 -1.05
N THR A 275 7.25 18.53 -1.92
CA THR A 275 8.12 17.53 -2.54
C THR A 275 9.15 16.99 -1.54
N LYS A 276 9.80 15.86 -1.86
CA LYS A 276 10.85 15.28 -1.01
C LYS A 276 12.00 16.26 -0.74
N ALA A 277 12.39 17.04 -1.74
CA ALA A 277 13.46 18.04 -1.61
C ALA A 277 13.03 19.24 -0.76
N GLU A 278 11.81 19.76 -0.94
CA GLU A 278 11.28 20.85 -0.11
C GLU A 278 11.09 20.42 1.35
N ARG A 279 10.67 19.17 1.57
CA ARG A 279 10.54 18.61 2.91
C ARG A 279 11.90 18.50 3.60
N HIS A 280 12.90 17.94 2.90
CA HIS A 280 14.26 17.87 3.45
C HIS A 280 14.83 19.27 3.74
N LEU A 281 14.58 20.25 2.86
CA LEU A 281 15.00 21.63 3.08
C LEU A 281 14.36 22.24 4.34
N LYS A 282 13.07 21.97 4.57
CA LYS A 282 12.37 22.37 5.80
C LYS A 282 12.89 21.63 7.03
N ASP A 283 13.02 20.32 6.97
CA ASP A 283 13.54 19.51 8.07
C ASP A 283 14.92 20.03 8.51
N LYS A 284 15.79 20.36 7.54
CA LYS A 284 17.10 20.96 7.79
C LYS A 284 17.01 22.35 8.44
N SER A 285 16.07 23.20 8.02
CA SER A 285 15.91 24.54 8.62
C SER A 285 15.34 24.49 10.04
N ASP A 286 14.50 23.49 10.32
CA ASP A 286 13.90 23.28 11.65
C ASP A 286 14.89 22.66 12.64
N GLY A 287 16.09 22.29 12.19
CA GLY A 287 17.10 21.61 13.01
C GLY A 287 16.80 20.14 13.25
N ARG A 288 15.93 19.53 12.43
CA ARG A 288 15.66 18.09 12.50
C ARG A 288 16.92 17.31 12.12
N PRO A 289 17.41 16.39 12.97
CA PRO A 289 18.60 15.62 12.65
C PRO A 289 18.41 14.74 11.42
N ASP A 290 19.47 14.62 10.62
CA ASP A 290 19.50 13.74 9.44
C ASP A 290 19.73 12.29 9.85
N LYS A 291 18.99 11.36 9.23
CA LYS A 291 19.11 9.93 9.52
C LYS A 291 20.52 9.44 9.16
N PRO A 292 21.22 8.77 10.09
CA PRO A 292 22.56 8.27 9.82
C PRO A 292 22.53 7.11 8.82
N PRO A 293 23.63 6.87 8.09
CA PRO A 293 23.77 5.69 7.25
C PRO A 293 23.50 4.39 8.03
N PRO A 294 22.87 3.37 7.41
CA PRO A 294 22.34 2.21 8.14
C PRO A 294 23.39 1.20 8.61
N ASN A 295 24.58 1.16 8.00
CA ASN A 295 25.65 0.21 8.33
C ASN A 295 27.05 0.81 8.02
N GLY A 296 28.11 0.14 8.47
CA GLY A 296 29.50 0.58 8.26
C GLY A 296 29.88 0.78 6.79
N TYR A 297 29.39 -0.06 5.87
CA TYR A 297 29.60 0.13 4.43
C TYR A 297 28.98 1.44 3.94
N SER A 298 27.75 1.74 4.36
CA SER A 298 27.04 2.96 3.94
C SER A 298 27.69 4.22 4.53
N MET A 299 28.26 4.13 5.75
CA MET A 299 29.09 5.20 6.33
C MET A 299 30.33 5.46 5.48
N PHE A 300 31.07 4.40 5.11
CA PHE A 300 32.23 4.49 4.23
C PHE A 300 31.86 5.11 2.88
N CYS A 301 30.76 4.66 2.26
CA CYS A 301 30.27 5.22 1.01
C CYS A 301 29.93 6.72 1.15
N ALA A 302 29.28 7.13 2.25
CA ALA A 302 28.92 8.53 2.47
C ALA A 302 30.14 9.45 2.60
N GLU A 303 31.17 9.02 3.34
CA GLU A 303 32.44 9.75 3.50
C GLU A 303 33.18 9.85 2.16
N LEU A 304 33.27 8.73 1.45
CA LEU A 304 33.97 8.66 0.18
C LEU A 304 33.27 9.45 -0.93
N MET A 305 31.93 9.41 -0.99
CA MET A 305 31.13 10.23 -1.92
C MET A 305 31.29 11.74 -1.66
N SER A 306 31.53 12.13 -0.41
CA SER A 306 31.73 13.53 -0.03
C SER A 306 33.11 14.06 -0.47
N SER A 307 34.11 13.18 -0.54
CA SER A 307 35.48 13.50 -0.98
C SER A 307 35.63 13.60 -2.51
N MET A 308 34.82 12.88 -3.28
CA MET A 308 34.87 12.87 -4.75
C MET A 308 33.65 13.59 -5.31
N LYS A 309 33.71 14.92 -5.47
CA LYS A 309 32.56 15.68 -6.01
C LYS A 309 32.51 15.72 -7.53
N ASP A 310 33.65 15.51 -8.20
CA ASP A 310 33.81 15.67 -9.65
C ASP A 310 33.52 14.39 -10.45
N VAL A 311 33.31 13.27 -9.76
CA VAL A 311 33.02 11.97 -10.37
C VAL A 311 31.49 11.73 -10.37
N PRO A 312 30.88 11.29 -11.48
CA PRO A 312 29.45 10.96 -11.55
C PRO A 312 28.99 10.01 -10.43
N SER A 313 27.78 10.23 -9.89
CA SER A 313 27.26 9.46 -8.74
C SER A 313 27.28 7.94 -8.93
N THR A 314 26.97 7.47 -10.13
CA THR A 314 27.00 6.05 -10.49
C THR A 314 28.42 5.48 -10.40
N GLN A 315 29.41 6.19 -10.91
CA GLN A 315 30.82 5.80 -10.82
C GLN A 315 31.34 5.86 -9.38
N ARG A 316 30.92 6.88 -8.59
CA ARG A 316 31.29 6.96 -7.17
C ARG A 316 30.85 5.73 -6.39
N MET A 317 29.64 5.23 -6.64
CA MET A 317 29.14 4.03 -5.97
C MET A 317 29.95 2.78 -6.34
N VAL A 318 30.35 2.64 -7.61
CA VAL A 318 31.23 1.55 -8.06
C VAL A 318 32.58 1.60 -7.33
N MET A 319 33.20 2.79 -7.26
CA MET A 319 34.46 3.01 -6.55
C MET A 319 34.35 2.69 -5.06
N CYS A 320 33.23 3.03 -4.41
CA CYS A 320 32.97 2.67 -3.02
C CYS A 320 32.92 1.16 -2.83
N SER A 321 32.25 0.42 -3.71
CA SER A 321 32.17 -1.04 -3.62
C SER A 321 33.55 -1.72 -3.80
N GLN A 322 34.38 -1.22 -4.72
CA GLN A 322 35.72 -1.74 -4.97
C GLN A 322 36.66 -1.49 -3.79
N ARG A 323 36.70 -0.25 -3.27
CA ARG A 323 37.54 0.09 -2.12
C ARG A 323 37.12 -0.63 -0.85
N TRP A 324 35.81 -0.81 -0.62
CA TRP A 324 35.32 -1.58 0.53
C TRP A 324 35.76 -3.04 0.51
N LYS A 325 35.83 -3.67 -0.68
CA LYS A 325 36.34 -5.05 -0.80
C LYS A 325 37.79 -5.17 -0.37
N LEU A 326 38.61 -4.16 -0.66
CA LEU A 326 40.04 -4.12 -0.35
C LEU A 326 40.34 -3.78 1.13
N LEU A 327 39.38 -3.23 1.87
CA LEU A 327 39.57 -2.90 3.29
C LEU A 327 39.71 -4.15 4.16
N LYS A 328 40.61 -4.06 5.15
CA LYS A 328 40.81 -5.09 6.17
C LYS A 328 39.60 -5.16 7.10
N GLN A 329 39.39 -6.31 7.75
CA GLN A 329 38.25 -6.49 8.65
C GLN A 329 38.28 -5.51 9.84
N CYS A 330 39.45 -5.23 10.40
CA CYS A 330 39.60 -4.24 11.47
C CYS A 330 39.14 -2.83 11.06
N GLU A 331 39.37 -2.43 9.81
CA GLU A 331 38.92 -1.14 9.27
C GLU A 331 37.41 -1.14 9.05
N LYS A 332 36.85 -2.24 8.53
CA LYS A 332 35.40 -2.43 8.37
C LYS A 332 34.67 -2.35 9.72
N ASP A 333 35.24 -2.97 10.76
CA ASP A 333 34.72 -2.94 12.13
C ASP A 333 34.79 -1.53 12.73
N ALA A 334 35.84 -0.76 12.41
CA ALA A 334 35.94 0.65 12.82
C ALA A 334 34.81 1.50 12.20
N TYR A 335 34.51 1.32 10.91
CA TYR A 335 33.37 1.97 10.25
C TYR A 335 32.03 1.53 10.83
N GLN A 336 31.88 0.25 11.20
CA GLN A 336 30.69 -0.26 11.85
C GLN A 336 30.48 0.38 13.23
N LYS A 337 31.53 0.49 14.05
CA LYS A 337 31.50 1.19 15.35
C LYS A 337 31.14 2.66 15.18
N ARG A 338 31.72 3.36 14.19
CA ARG A 338 31.38 4.77 13.88
C ARG A 338 29.93 4.94 13.44
N CYS A 339 29.40 3.98 12.68
CA CYS A 339 27.99 3.94 12.29
C CYS A 339 27.08 3.81 13.52
N GLU A 340 27.39 2.88 14.43
CA GLU A 340 26.65 2.67 15.68
C GLU A 340 26.70 3.89 16.59
N GLN A 341 27.87 4.54 16.70
CA GLN A 341 27.99 5.78 17.47
C GLN A 341 27.11 6.88 16.89
N ARG A 342 27.15 7.10 15.56
CA ARG A 342 26.31 8.11 14.91
C ARG A 342 24.81 7.82 15.06
N LYS A 343 24.40 6.55 15.14
CA LYS A 343 23.01 6.18 15.47
C LYS A 343 22.62 6.61 16.87
N LYS A 344 23.49 6.42 17.86
CA LYS A 344 23.27 6.90 19.23
C LYS A 344 23.20 8.42 19.29
N ASP A 345 24.13 9.10 18.62
CA ASP A 345 24.15 10.58 18.55
C ASP A 345 22.86 11.10 17.91
N PHE A 346 22.42 10.47 16.80
CA PHE A 346 21.16 10.78 16.16
C PHE A 346 19.94 10.55 17.07
N GLU A 347 19.90 9.47 17.85
CA GLU A 347 18.81 9.23 18.80
C GLU A 347 18.76 10.33 19.87
N ILE A 348 19.91 10.75 20.39
CA ILE A 348 20.03 11.83 21.37
C ILE A 348 19.55 13.15 20.76
N ASP A 349 20.06 13.50 19.57
CA ASP A 349 19.71 14.75 18.89
C ASP A 349 18.23 14.76 18.46
N MET A 350 17.69 13.60 18.03
CA MET A 350 16.29 13.47 17.64
C MET A 350 15.38 13.63 18.85
N ASN A 351 15.74 13.05 20.00
CA ASN A 351 15.01 13.25 21.25
C ASN A 351 15.07 14.71 21.69
N ARG A 352 16.23 15.36 21.63
CA ARG A 352 16.37 16.80 21.90
C ARG A 352 15.48 17.64 20.98
N PHE A 353 15.45 17.32 19.70
CA PHE A 353 14.57 17.99 18.73
C PHE A 353 13.10 17.79 19.09
N LEU A 354 12.66 16.55 19.37
CA LEU A 354 11.28 16.28 19.78
C LEU A 354 10.90 17.08 21.04
N SER A 355 11.77 17.13 22.05
CA SER A 355 11.52 17.91 23.27
C SER A 355 11.46 19.42 23.04
N SER A 356 12.04 19.94 21.96
CA SER A 356 11.95 21.36 21.59
C SER A 356 10.66 21.74 20.84
N LEU A 357 9.90 20.75 20.38
CA LEU A 357 8.66 20.94 19.63
C LEU A 357 7.43 20.89 20.55
N THR A 358 6.33 21.54 20.16
CA THR A 358 5.04 21.43 20.85
C THR A 358 4.46 20.02 20.72
N GLU A 359 3.60 19.58 21.63
CA GLU A 359 3.04 18.21 21.60
C GLU A 359 2.29 17.88 20.30
N GLU A 360 1.58 18.85 19.72
CA GLU A 360 0.92 18.72 18.42
C GLU A 360 1.92 18.46 17.29
N GLU A 361 3.06 19.15 17.35
CA GLU A 361 4.15 19.05 16.39
C GLU A 361 4.96 17.76 16.57
N GLN A 362 5.21 17.34 17.82
CA GLN A 362 5.81 16.04 18.16
C GLN A 362 4.98 14.89 17.59
N ASN A 363 3.66 14.90 17.81
CA ASN A 363 2.74 13.88 17.30
C ASN A 363 2.71 13.88 15.76
N ARG A 364 2.81 15.05 15.11
CA ARG A 364 2.97 15.12 13.65
C ARG A 364 4.29 14.50 13.20
N VAL A 365 5.42 14.86 13.81
CA VAL A 365 6.74 14.33 13.42
C VAL A 365 6.79 12.80 13.59
N LEU A 366 6.24 12.27 14.69
CA LEU A 366 6.17 10.83 14.97
C LEU A 366 5.23 10.08 14.00
N SER A 367 4.08 10.66 13.67
CA SER A 367 3.14 10.06 12.70
C SER A 367 3.69 10.09 11.27
N GLU A 368 4.38 11.15 10.89
CA GLU A 368 5.04 11.27 9.59
C GLU A 368 6.21 10.28 9.43
N ASP A 369 6.99 10.02 10.49
CA ASP A 369 8.08 9.03 10.44
C ASP A 369 7.55 7.60 10.34
N LYS A 370 6.40 7.31 10.98
CA LYS A 370 5.64 6.05 10.79
C LYS A 370 5.11 5.88 9.35
N LEU A 371 4.74 6.97 8.67
CA LEU A 371 4.25 6.95 7.28
C LEU A 371 5.39 6.88 6.25
N GLY A 372 6.58 7.40 6.59
CA GLY A 372 7.79 7.34 5.76
C GLY A 372 8.25 5.92 5.46
N PHE A 373 7.98 4.96 6.35
CA PHE A 373 8.32 3.54 6.16
C PHE A 373 7.41 2.82 5.15
N LYS A 374 6.25 3.40 4.79
CA LYS A 374 5.25 2.76 3.91
C LYS A 374 5.22 3.29 2.47
N ARG A 375 5.96 4.34 2.11
CA ARG A 375 6.00 4.86 0.73
C ARG A 375 7.12 4.21 -0.09
N GLY A 376 7.00 2.90 -0.27
CA GLY A 376 7.61 2.16 -1.38
C GLY A 376 6.49 1.41 -2.10
N GLY A 377 5.91 2.04 -3.12
CA GLY A 377 4.83 1.45 -3.92
C GLY A 377 3.46 2.09 -3.66
N ALA A 378 3.08 3.05 -4.52
CA ALA A 378 1.71 3.52 -4.59
C ALA A 378 1.34 3.75 -6.06
N ASN A 379 0.59 2.82 -6.64
CA ASN A 379 -0.28 3.07 -7.78
C ASN A 379 -1.73 2.82 -7.31
N SER A 380 -2.45 3.93 -7.14
CA SER A 380 -3.90 4.21 -7.14
C SER A 380 -4.94 3.42 -6.31
N PRO A 381 -6.07 4.07 -5.97
CA PRO A 381 -6.88 3.79 -4.78
C PRO A 381 -8.27 3.21 -5.09
N ALA A 382 -8.87 2.55 -4.10
CA ALA A 382 -10.33 2.32 -4.02
C ALA A 382 -10.80 2.36 -2.56
N ARG A 383 -11.97 2.98 -2.35
CA ARG A 383 -12.81 3.01 -1.13
C ARG A 383 -14.25 2.60 -1.54
N PRO A 384 -15.23 2.43 -0.64
CA PRO A 384 -15.59 1.15 -0.04
C PRO A 384 -17.09 0.80 -0.23
N ASP A 385 -17.53 -0.42 0.08
CA ASP A 385 -18.77 -0.61 0.85
C ASP A 385 -18.85 -2.01 1.47
N LEU A 386 -19.62 -2.10 2.56
CA LEU A 386 -19.57 -3.14 3.59
C LEU A 386 -20.70 -4.18 3.46
N SER A 387 -20.37 -5.44 3.76
CA SER A 387 -21.31 -6.56 4.00
C SER A 387 -20.68 -7.54 5.01
N ASP A 388 -21.47 -8.18 5.88
CA ASP A 388 -21.19 -9.26 6.87
C ASP A 388 -20.02 -9.10 7.85
N SER A 389 -19.00 -8.35 7.47
CA SER A 389 -17.95 -7.81 8.33
C SER A 389 -18.51 -6.86 9.40
N GLU A 390 -19.74 -6.37 9.28
CA GLU A 390 -20.34 -5.49 10.30
C GLU A 390 -20.79 -6.25 11.55
N LEU A 391 -21.21 -7.52 11.45
CA LEU A 391 -21.46 -8.35 12.63
C LEU A 391 -20.15 -8.66 13.37
N THR A 392 -19.07 -8.95 12.61
CA THR A 392 -17.72 -9.12 13.16
C THR A 392 -17.15 -7.81 13.71
N ARG A 393 -17.51 -6.65 13.15
CA ARG A 393 -17.12 -5.33 13.68
C ARG A 393 -17.96 -4.89 14.86
N LEU A 394 -19.22 -5.32 15.00
CA LEU A 394 -20.05 -5.07 16.17
C LEU A 394 -19.52 -5.85 17.38
N LEU A 395 -19.15 -7.13 17.16
CA LEU A 395 -18.46 -7.95 18.16
C LEU A 395 -17.06 -7.39 18.48
N ALA A 396 -16.32 -6.90 17.48
CA ALA A 396 -15.05 -6.22 17.72
C ALA A 396 -15.19 -4.83 18.38
N ARG A 397 -16.35 -4.15 18.26
CA ARG A 397 -16.64 -2.89 18.96
C ARG A 397 -16.99 -3.14 20.42
N MET A 398 -17.82 -4.14 20.72
CA MET A 398 -18.08 -4.59 22.10
C MET A 398 -16.80 -5.03 22.81
N TRP A 399 -15.86 -5.64 22.10
CA TRP A 399 -14.57 -6.04 22.67
C TRP A 399 -13.59 -4.87 22.88
N ASN A 400 -13.82 -3.71 22.24
CA ASN A 400 -13.02 -2.49 22.36
C ASN A 400 -13.60 -1.44 23.31
N GLU A 401 -14.81 -1.65 23.86
CA GLU A 401 -15.47 -0.71 24.80
C GLU A 401 -15.24 -1.04 26.29
N LEU A 402 -14.41 -2.04 26.60
CA LEU A 402 -13.89 -2.22 27.95
C LEU A 402 -12.74 -1.23 28.21
N PRO A 403 -12.78 -0.42 29.27
CA PRO A 403 -11.72 0.52 29.57
C PRO A 403 -10.46 -0.23 30.03
N ASP A 404 -9.32 0.24 29.52
CA ASP A 404 -7.94 -0.18 29.78
C ASP A 404 -7.44 -1.52 29.21
N LYS A 405 -6.63 -1.44 28.12
CA LYS A 405 -5.23 -1.93 28.09
C LYS A 405 -4.53 -1.75 26.73
N LYS A 406 -3.45 -0.96 26.76
CA LYS A 406 -2.11 -1.13 26.13
C LYS A 406 -2.01 -1.68 24.67
N LYS A 407 -1.71 -0.75 23.75
CA LYS A 407 -0.90 -0.87 22.50
C LYS A 407 -0.64 -2.29 21.95
N VAL A 408 -1.42 -2.72 20.96
CA VAL A 408 -1.09 -3.87 20.11
C VAL A 408 -0.22 -3.42 18.93
N THR A 409 1.03 -3.90 18.90
CA THR A 409 1.99 -3.78 17.81
C THR A 409 1.55 -4.63 16.60
N ARG A 410 1.70 -4.12 15.37
CA ARG A 410 1.47 -4.89 14.12
C ARG A 410 2.23 -6.23 14.16
N LEU A 411 1.52 -7.33 13.93
CA LEU A 411 2.08 -8.68 13.83
C LEU A 411 2.96 -8.82 12.56
N PRO A 412 3.99 -9.70 12.58
CA PRO A 412 4.80 -10.04 11.41
C PRO A 412 3.97 -10.67 10.28
N ASP A 413 4.44 -10.58 9.04
CA ASP A 413 3.78 -11.21 7.88
C ASP A 413 3.84 -12.74 7.97
N PRO A 414 2.73 -13.47 7.70
CA PRO A 414 2.67 -14.92 7.78
C PRO A 414 3.68 -15.61 6.86
N PRO A 415 4.16 -16.81 7.24
CA PRO A 415 5.23 -17.52 6.53
C PRO A 415 4.74 -18.00 5.15
N LYS A 416 5.62 -17.90 4.16
CA LYS A 416 5.30 -18.27 2.77
C LYS A 416 5.42 -19.78 2.54
N THR A 417 4.53 -20.34 1.72
CA THR A 417 4.62 -21.75 1.33
C THR A 417 5.76 -21.98 0.34
N ALA A 418 6.19 -23.24 0.19
CA ALA A 418 7.21 -23.62 -0.80
C ALA A 418 6.80 -23.20 -2.23
N GLN A 419 5.51 -23.34 -2.55
CA GLN A 419 4.92 -22.92 -3.81
C GLN A 419 5.03 -21.41 -3.99
N ASP A 420 4.70 -20.61 -2.96
CA ASP A 420 4.78 -19.14 -3.04
C ASP A 420 6.19 -18.62 -3.27
N ILE A 421 7.18 -19.24 -2.62
CA ILE A 421 8.59 -18.87 -2.75
C ILE A 421 9.11 -19.20 -4.16
N TRP A 422 8.76 -20.38 -4.68
CA TRP A 422 9.07 -20.74 -6.06
C TRP A 422 8.37 -19.81 -7.05
N GLN A 423 7.07 -19.57 -6.88
CA GLN A 423 6.28 -18.69 -7.74
C GLN A 423 6.89 -17.28 -7.80
N GLN A 424 7.28 -16.70 -6.66
CA GLN A 424 7.96 -15.40 -6.61
C GLN A 424 9.29 -15.37 -7.35
N SER A 425 10.02 -16.49 -7.39
CA SER A 425 11.31 -16.56 -8.09
C SER A 425 11.17 -16.59 -9.62
N VAL A 426 10.07 -17.16 -10.14
CA VAL A 426 9.84 -17.35 -11.59
C VAL A 426 8.80 -16.39 -12.19
N ILE A 427 8.13 -15.59 -11.36
CA ILE A 427 7.02 -14.72 -11.80
C ILE A 427 7.43 -13.73 -12.90
N GLY A 428 8.69 -13.27 -12.92
CA GLY A 428 9.20 -12.39 -13.97
C GLY A 428 9.18 -13.04 -15.36
N ASP A 429 9.65 -14.29 -15.44
CA ASP A 429 9.74 -15.04 -16.70
C ASP A 429 8.36 -15.43 -17.21
N TYR A 430 7.47 -15.85 -16.31
CA TYR A 430 6.09 -16.17 -16.68
C TYR A 430 5.30 -14.92 -17.08
N LEU A 431 5.51 -13.77 -16.43
CA LEU A 431 4.89 -12.52 -16.86
C LEU A 431 5.39 -12.07 -18.24
N ALA A 432 6.66 -12.29 -18.58
CA ALA A 432 7.19 -12.01 -19.91
C ALA A 432 6.56 -12.93 -20.98
N ARG A 433 6.46 -14.24 -20.69
CA ARG A 433 5.84 -15.24 -21.59
C ARG A 433 4.36 -14.98 -21.86
N PHE A 434 3.62 -14.49 -20.86
CA PHE A 434 2.18 -14.23 -20.96
C PHE A 434 1.82 -12.74 -21.19
N LYS A 435 2.74 -11.92 -21.75
CA LYS A 435 2.48 -10.51 -22.08
C LYS A 435 1.91 -9.68 -20.90
N SER A 436 2.45 -9.89 -19.70
CA SER A 436 2.00 -9.28 -18.43
C SER A 436 0.58 -9.68 -17.97
N ASP A 437 -0.01 -10.73 -18.53
CA ASP A 437 -1.26 -11.32 -18.02
C ASP A 437 -0.98 -12.15 -16.76
N ARG A 438 -1.19 -11.51 -15.60
CA ARG A 438 -0.89 -12.07 -14.28
C ARG A 438 -1.71 -13.33 -13.96
N ILE A 439 -2.94 -13.44 -14.46
CA ILE A 439 -3.80 -14.60 -14.17
C ILE A 439 -3.34 -15.81 -14.98
N LYS A 440 -3.02 -15.63 -16.25
CA LYS A 440 -2.48 -16.71 -17.09
C LYS A 440 -1.10 -17.15 -16.62
N ALA A 441 -0.24 -16.21 -16.26
CA ALA A 441 1.06 -16.51 -15.67
C ALA A 441 0.91 -17.34 -14.38
N GLN A 442 0.02 -16.94 -13.47
CA GLN A 442 -0.21 -17.66 -12.21
C GLN A 442 -0.76 -19.07 -12.43
N LYS A 443 -1.74 -19.24 -13.33
CA LYS A 443 -2.30 -20.57 -13.66
C LYS A 443 -1.24 -21.49 -14.30
N ALA A 444 -0.40 -20.95 -15.19
CA ALA A 444 0.69 -21.71 -15.78
C ALA A 444 1.78 -22.08 -14.76
N MET A 445 2.06 -21.19 -13.81
CA MET A 445 2.98 -21.47 -12.70
C MET A 445 2.41 -22.57 -11.79
N GLU A 446 1.14 -22.50 -11.42
CA GLU A 446 0.48 -23.53 -10.61
C GLU A 446 0.47 -24.90 -11.30
N ALA A 447 0.17 -24.96 -12.60
CA ALA A 447 0.28 -26.18 -13.38
C ALA A 447 1.71 -26.76 -13.38
N THR A 448 2.73 -25.90 -13.57
CA THR A 448 4.14 -26.31 -13.54
C THR A 448 4.54 -26.84 -12.16
N TRP A 449 4.09 -26.19 -11.08
CA TRP A 449 4.36 -26.63 -9.71
C TRP A 449 3.73 -28.00 -9.43
N SER A 450 2.51 -28.24 -9.90
CA SER A 450 1.83 -29.53 -9.74
C SER A 450 2.59 -30.66 -10.46
N THR A 451 3.18 -30.38 -11.63
CA THR A 451 3.95 -31.36 -12.41
C THR A 451 5.42 -31.49 -11.99
N MET A 452 5.96 -30.57 -11.19
CA MET A 452 7.35 -30.63 -10.70
C MET A 452 7.60 -31.84 -9.80
N GLU A 453 8.75 -32.49 -9.99
CA GLU A 453 9.12 -33.65 -9.21
C GLU A 453 9.49 -33.28 -7.76
N LYS A 454 9.35 -34.24 -6.83
CA LYS A 454 9.71 -34.05 -5.42
C LYS A 454 11.15 -33.52 -5.27
N LYS A 455 12.10 -33.99 -6.08
CA LYS A 455 13.51 -33.59 -6.04
C LYS A 455 13.72 -32.09 -6.32
N GLU A 456 12.92 -31.53 -7.23
CA GLU A 456 12.98 -30.11 -7.59
C GLU A 456 12.28 -29.21 -6.55
N LYS A 457 11.28 -29.76 -5.85
CA LYS A 457 10.55 -29.07 -4.77
C LYS A 457 11.36 -28.94 -3.47
N ILE A 458 12.32 -29.84 -3.22
CA ILE A 458 13.10 -29.90 -1.96
C ILE A 458 13.74 -28.55 -1.61
N MET A 459 14.31 -27.83 -2.59
CA MET A 459 14.97 -26.56 -2.30
C MET A 459 14.00 -25.48 -1.80
N TRP A 460 12.78 -25.47 -2.33
CA TRP A 460 11.73 -24.52 -1.98
C TRP A 460 11.08 -24.88 -0.65
N ILE A 461 10.93 -26.18 -0.37
CA ILE A 461 10.48 -26.70 0.94
C ILE A 461 11.49 -26.31 2.03
N LYS A 462 12.80 -26.47 1.79
CA LYS A 462 13.84 -26.02 2.74
C LYS A 462 13.78 -24.51 2.99
N LYS A 463 13.53 -23.71 1.95
CA LYS A 463 13.42 -22.25 2.05
C LYS A 463 12.14 -21.79 2.75
N ALA A 464 11.03 -22.51 2.57
CA ALA A 464 9.78 -22.29 3.31
C ALA A 464 9.94 -22.66 4.79
N ALA A 465 10.64 -23.75 5.11
CA ALA A 465 10.96 -24.11 6.48
C ALA A 465 11.86 -23.07 7.18
N GLU A 466 12.72 -22.38 6.44
CA GLU A 466 13.54 -21.28 6.97
C GLU A 466 12.73 -19.98 7.16
N ASP A 467 11.81 -19.65 6.25
CA ASP A 467 10.89 -18.51 6.43
C ASP A 467 9.89 -18.75 7.57
N GLN A 468 9.46 -20.01 7.77
CA GLN A 468 8.71 -20.45 8.94
C GLN A 468 9.49 -20.18 10.24
N LYS A 469 10.77 -20.56 10.30
CA LYS A 469 11.64 -20.26 11.45
C LYS A 469 11.84 -18.75 11.66
N ARG A 470 11.98 -17.97 10.58
CA ARG A 470 12.02 -16.51 10.67
C ARG A 470 10.72 -15.95 11.26
N TYR A 471 9.58 -16.43 10.78
CA TYR A 471 8.27 -16.03 11.27
C TYR A 471 8.13 -16.34 12.76
N GLU A 472 8.47 -17.56 13.18
CA GLU A 472 8.49 -18.02 14.58
C GLU A 472 9.42 -17.16 15.46
N VAL A 473 10.63 -16.83 15.00
CA VAL A 473 11.52 -15.91 15.72
C VAL A 473 10.95 -14.49 15.77
N SER A 474 10.26 -14.05 14.72
CA SER A 474 9.66 -12.71 14.62
C SER A 474 8.36 -12.54 15.39
N ILE A 475 7.65 -13.60 15.74
CA ILE A 475 6.51 -13.58 16.68
C ILE A 475 7.00 -13.69 18.14
N LEU A 476 8.14 -14.32 18.38
CA LEU A 476 8.77 -14.41 19.70
C LEU A 476 9.52 -13.12 20.09
N SER A 477 10.05 -12.37 19.11
CA SER A 477 10.86 -11.16 19.31
C SER A 477 10.10 -9.91 19.86
N PRO A 478 8.88 -9.56 19.38
CA PRO A 478 8.14 -8.39 19.85
C PRO A 478 7.65 -8.58 21.29
N THR A 479 7.33 -9.82 21.68
CA THR A 479 6.76 -10.14 23.00
C THR A 479 7.84 -10.21 24.08
N MET A 480 9.03 -10.75 23.77
CA MET A 480 10.14 -10.84 24.74
C MET A 480 10.88 -9.52 24.95
N SER A 481 10.86 -8.61 23.98
CA SER A 481 11.57 -7.32 24.09
C SER A 481 10.73 -6.19 24.72
N GLN A 482 9.41 -6.36 24.84
CA GLN A 482 8.50 -5.33 25.36
C GLN A 482 7.93 -5.61 26.76
N ARG A 483 8.22 -6.76 27.39
CA ARG A 483 7.96 -6.98 28.82
C ARG A 483 9.06 -7.84 29.43
N LYS A 484 10.18 -7.21 29.76
CA LYS A 484 10.81 -7.44 31.06
C LYS A 484 10.61 -6.16 31.84
N MET A 485 9.51 -6.09 32.61
CA MET A 485 9.47 -5.13 33.71
C MET A 485 10.70 -5.45 34.56
N LYS A 486 11.69 -4.56 34.54
CA LYS A 486 12.88 -4.70 35.37
C LYS A 486 12.47 -4.14 36.72
N PHE A 487 12.21 -5.03 37.67
CA PHE A 487 12.03 -4.59 39.05
C PHE A 487 13.41 -4.22 39.59
N GLU A 488 13.51 -3.04 40.19
CA GLU A 488 14.79 -2.52 40.67
C GLU A 488 15.29 -3.40 41.84
N GLY A 489 16.55 -3.81 41.77
CA GLY A 489 17.15 -4.74 42.74
C GLY A 489 16.85 -6.24 42.54
N GLU A 490 16.09 -6.65 41.51
CA GLU A 490 15.79 -8.07 41.26
C GLU A 490 17.10 -8.89 41.04
N PRO A 491 17.32 -9.97 41.82
CA PRO A 491 18.47 -10.85 41.61
C PRO A 491 18.52 -11.42 40.19
N LYS A 492 19.72 -11.65 39.64
CA LYS A 492 19.89 -12.22 38.30
C LYS A 492 19.76 -13.75 38.34
N LYS A 493 18.91 -14.31 37.48
CA LYS A 493 18.75 -15.77 37.35
C LYS A 493 20.10 -16.45 37.03
N PRO A 494 20.52 -17.45 37.83
CA PRO A 494 21.73 -18.22 37.60
C PRO A 494 21.55 -19.24 36.46
N PRO A 495 22.64 -19.88 35.98
CA PRO A 495 22.54 -21.01 35.05
C PRO A 495 21.61 -22.09 35.59
N SER A 496 20.67 -22.56 34.76
CA SER A 496 19.62 -23.49 35.17
C SER A 496 20.03 -24.96 35.17
N ASN A 497 21.16 -25.29 34.54
CA ASN A 497 21.70 -26.64 34.47
C ASN A 497 23.23 -26.63 34.36
N GLY A 498 23.85 -27.81 34.54
CA GLY A 498 25.30 -27.97 34.47
C GLY A 498 25.91 -27.55 33.13
N TYR A 499 25.21 -27.80 32.02
CA TYR A 499 25.67 -27.38 30.68
C TYR A 499 25.72 -25.86 30.53
N GLN A 500 24.74 -25.14 31.05
CA GLN A 500 24.72 -23.67 31.04
C GLN A 500 25.84 -23.10 31.91
N LYS A 501 26.13 -23.71 33.06
CA LYS A 501 27.26 -23.28 33.89
C LYS A 501 28.60 -23.52 33.20
N PHE A 502 28.76 -24.67 32.55
CA PHE A 502 29.94 -25.00 31.76
C PHE A 502 30.11 -24.06 30.57
N SER A 503 29.06 -23.82 29.79
CA SER A 503 29.10 -22.90 28.65
C SER A 503 29.40 -21.45 29.08
N GLN A 504 28.85 -21.00 30.21
CA GLN A 504 29.18 -19.69 30.78
C GLN A 504 30.68 -19.58 31.10
N GLU A 505 31.27 -20.62 31.68
CA GLU A 505 32.70 -20.69 32.01
C GLU A 505 33.57 -20.67 30.75
N MET A 506 33.24 -21.50 29.76
CA MET A 506 33.94 -21.55 28.48
C MET A 506 33.86 -20.22 27.69
N LEU A 507 32.76 -19.49 27.82
CA LEU A 507 32.62 -18.15 27.22
C LEU A 507 33.35 -17.06 28.01
N SER A 508 33.53 -17.24 29.32
CA SER A 508 34.19 -16.26 30.20
C SER A 508 35.72 -16.40 30.21
N ASN A 509 36.23 -17.61 29.98
CA ASN A 509 37.66 -17.92 29.98
C ASN A 509 38.41 -17.37 28.75
N GLY A 510 37.69 -16.83 27.77
CA GLY A 510 38.24 -16.04 26.67
C GLY A 510 38.90 -16.83 25.53
N GLU A 511 39.16 -18.12 25.69
CA GLU A 511 39.78 -18.99 24.68
C GLU A 511 39.02 -19.02 23.34
N LEU A 512 37.69 -18.85 23.37
CA LEU A 512 36.81 -18.95 22.21
C LEU A 512 36.44 -17.58 21.61
N ASN A 513 37.07 -16.50 22.08
CA ASN A 513 36.69 -15.14 21.72
C ASN A 513 37.01 -14.74 20.26
N HIS A 514 37.77 -15.55 19.53
CA HIS A 514 38.12 -15.28 18.13
C HIS A 514 37.10 -15.82 17.12
N HIS A 515 36.22 -16.73 17.54
CA HIS A 515 35.19 -17.31 16.68
C HIS A 515 33.85 -16.57 16.80
N PRO A 516 32.96 -16.61 15.78
CA PRO A 516 31.61 -16.07 15.88
C PRO A 516 30.76 -16.89 16.88
N MET A 517 29.78 -16.26 17.55
CA MET A 517 29.00 -16.87 18.65
C MET A 517 28.39 -18.24 18.29
N LYS A 518 27.95 -18.41 17.05
CA LYS A 518 27.44 -19.69 16.54
C LYS A 518 28.50 -20.80 16.59
N ALA A 519 29.72 -20.51 16.16
CA ALA A 519 30.83 -21.46 16.20
C ALA A 519 31.32 -21.71 17.63
N ARG A 520 31.29 -20.70 18.51
CA ARG A 520 31.58 -20.88 19.95
C ARG A 520 30.61 -21.87 20.60
N MET A 521 29.31 -21.71 20.35
CA MET A 521 28.30 -22.60 20.91
C MET A 521 28.41 -24.03 20.38
N THR A 522 28.77 -24.20 19.10
CA THR A 522 29.05 -25.53 18.53
C THR A 522 30.26 -26.19 19.21
N GLU A 523 31.37 -25.48 19.37
CA GLU A 523 32.58 -26.02 20.02
C GLU A 523 32.36 -26.32 21.51
N ILE A 524 31.63 -25.46 22.22
CA ILE A 524 31.25 -25.69 23.62
C ILE A 524 30.37 -26.94 23.76
N GLY A 525 29.42 -27.14 22.84
CA GLY A 525 28.62 -28.37 22.79
C GLY A 525 29.48 -29.61 22.60
N SER A 526 30.43 -29.58 21.67
CA SER A 526 31.38 -30.68 21.42
C SER A 526 32.30 -30.95 22.62
N ARG A 527 32.75 -29.91 23.34
CA ARG A 527 33.55 -30.08 24.56
C ARG A 527 32.71 -30.65 25.71
N TRP A 528 31.47 -30.22 25.88
CA TRP A 528 30.55 -30.78 26.88
C TRP A 528 30.32 -32.27 26.67
N GLN A 529 30.14 -32.71 25.42
CA GLN A 529 29.96 -34.14 25.12
C GLN A 529 31.18 -34.97 25.48
N ARG A 530 32.40 -34.42 25.32
CA ARG A 530 33.68 -35.06 25.67
C ARG A 530 33.99 -35.11 27.17
N LEU A 531 33.28 -34.35 28.01
CA LEU A 531 33.48 -34.40 29.46
C LEU A 531 33.04 -35.73 30.05
N THR A 532 33.78 -36.18 31.06
CA THR A 532 33.43 -37.36 31.85
C THR A 532 32.15 -37.12 32.66
N GLN A 533 31.44 -38.20 33.04
CA GLN A 533 30.22 -38.06 33.85
C GLN A 533 30.50 -37.36 35.18
N LYS A 534 31.63 -37.66 35.82
CA LYS A 534 32.08 -37.02 37.07
C LYS A 534 32.24 -35.50 36.94
N GLU A 535 32.73 -35.01 35.80
CA GLU A 535 32.86 -33.57 35.54
C GLU A 535 31.50 -32.92 35.24
N LYS A 536 30.63 -33.61 34.49
CA LYS A 536 29.25 -33.16 34.24
C LYS A 536 28.48 -33.03 35.56
N ASP A 537 28.63 -33.99 36.46
CA ASP A 537 28.01 -33.99 37.80
C ASP A 537 28.56 -32.85 38.68
N ARG A 538 29.86 -32.54 38.57
CA ARG A 538 30.45 -31.37 39.24
C ARG A 538 29.78 -30.07 38.78
N TYR A 539 29.59 -29.90 37.47
CA TYR A 539 28.90 -28.71 36.94
C TYR A 539 27.42 -28.68 37.30
N LYS A 540 26.76 -29.83 37.37
CA LYS A 540 25.38 -29.96 37.86
C LYS A 540 25.27 -29.45 39.30
N LYS A 541 26.12 -29.94 40.21
CA LYS A 541 26.16 -29.47 41.62
C LYS A 541 26.42 -27.97 41.73
N ILE A 542 27.31 -27.42 40.92
CA ILE A 542 27.60 -25.97 40.92
C ILE A 542 26.38 -25.16 40.43
N ALA A 543 25.66 -25.64 39.42
CA ALA A 543 24.45 -24.99 38.93
C ALA A 543 23.32 -25.03 39.98
N GLU A 544 23.10 -26.19 40.61
CA GLU A 544 22.12 -26.38 41.69
C GLU A 544 22.42 -25.47 42.91
N GLU A 545 23.68 -25.41 43.33
CA GLU A 545 24.09 -24.52 44.42
C GLU A 545 23.84 -23.04 44.09
N LYS A 546 24.12 -22.64 42.83
CA LYS A 546 23.83 -21.28 42.37
C LYS A 546 22.32 -20.99 42.30
N GLN A 547 21.50 -21.96 41.91
CA GLN A 547 20.04 -21.87 41.95
C GLN A 547 19.53 -21.73 43.39
N ARG A 548 20.08 -22.50 44.33
CA ARG A 548 19.75 -22.42 45.75
C ARG A 548 20.06 -21.04 46.33
N GLN A 549 21.25 -20.50 46.03
CA GLN A 549 21.64 -19.14 46.42
C GLN A 549 20.68 -18.09 45.83
N TYR A 550 20.30 -18.24 44.56
CA TYR A 550 19.36 -17.34 43.91
C TYR A 550 17.95 -17.41 44.52
N LYS A 551 17.46 -18.61 44.86
CA LYS A 551 16.15 -18.77 45.52
C LYS A 551 16.10 -17.99 46.84
N GLY A 552 17.13 -18.12 47.67
CA GLY A 552 17.24 -17.35 48.92
C GLY A 552 17.34 -15.83 48.69
N GLN A 553 18.13 -15.39 47.70
CA GLN A 553 18.21 -13.97 47.35
C GLN A 553 16.88 -13.41 46.82
N LEU A 554 16.14 -14.21 46.05
CA LEU A 554 14.85 -13.84 45.51
C LEU A 554 13.80 -13.74 46.63
N GLU A 555 13.78 -14.68 47.56
CA GLU A 555 12.89 -14.65 48.72
C GLU A 555 13.19 -13.43 49.61
N GLN A 556 14.46 -13.13 49.87
CA GLN A 556 14.86 -11.96 50.64
C GLN A 556 14.48 -10.64 49.93
N TRP A 557 14.64 -10.59 48.61
CA TRP A 557 14.22 -9.44 47.81
C TRP A 557 12.69 -9.28 47.81
N LEU A 558 11.93 -10.36 47.62
CA LEU A 558 10.47 -10.35 47.73
C LEU A 558 10.00 -9.93 49.13
N ALA A 559 10.73 -10.31 50.17
CA ALA A 559 10.48 -9.90 51.55
C ALA A 559 10.70 -8.38 51.76
N SER A 560 11.69 -7.80 51.08
CA SER A 560 12.01 -6.37 51.13
C SER A 560 11.04 -5.45 50.39
N LEU A 561 10.22 -5.99 49.49
CA LEU A 561 9.22 -5.25 48.72
C LEU A 561 7.93 -5.02 49.52
N THR A 562 7.25 -3.90 49.23
CA THR A 562 5.92 -3.63 49.79
C THR A 562 4.88 -4.63 49.31
N SER A 563 3.79 -4.81 50.07
CA SER A 563 2.69 -5.73 49.70
C SER A 563 2.10 -5.43 48.33
N GLN A 564 2.06 -4.16 47.91
CA GLN A 564 1.58 -3.74 46.60
C GLN A 564 2.55 -4.15 45.47
N GLU A 565 3.85 -3.98 45.68
CA GLU A 565 4.89 -4.37 44.71
C GLU A 565 5.01 -5.90 44.60
N ARG A 566 4.88 -6.63 45.70
CA ARG A 566 4.90 -8.10 45.73
C ARG A 566 3.73 -8.69 44.94
N ASN A 567 2.53 -8.11 45.06
CA ASN A 567 1.36 -8.54 44.31
C ASN A 567 1.49 -8.23 42.81
N ALA A 568 2.02 -7.05 42.46
CA ALA A 568 2.33 -6.70 41.06
C ALA A 568 3.36 -7.66 40.43
N TYR A 569 4.37 -8.10 41.20
CA TYR A 569 5.36 -9.08 40.75
C TYR A 569 4.75 -10.47 40.49
N LYS A 570 3.87 -10.94 41.39
CA LYS A 570 3.15 -12.22 41.24
C LYS A 570 2.21 -12.21 40.03
N GLU A 571 1.45 -11.13 39.85
CA GLU A 571 0.53 -10.97 38.71
C GLU A 571 1.28 -10.93 37.38
N TYR A 572 2.42 -10.22 37.34
CA TYR A 572 3.29 -10.16 36.18
C TYR A 572 3.83 -11.54 35.78
N ASN A 573 4.35 -12.32 36.74
CA ASN A 573 4.87 -13.66 36.46
C ASN A 573 3.76 -14.65 36.06
N SER A 574 2.56 -14.53 36.65
CA SER A 574 1.38 -15.32 36.25
C SER A 574 0.98 -15.06 34.79
N GLN A 575 0.94 -13.78 34.37
CA GLN A 575 0.69 -13.41 32.97
C GLN A 575 1.75 -13.95 32.01
N VAL A 576 3.02 -13.97 32.42
CA VAL A 576 4.11 -14.55 31.61
C VAL A 576 3.90 -16.06 31.45
N SER A 577 3.59 -16.80 32.52
CA SER A 577 3.31 -18.24 32.45
C SER A 577 2.08 -18.59 31.60
N GLN A 578 1.01 -17.78 31.66
CA GLN A 578 -0.18 -17.97 30.83
C GLN A 578 0.11 -17.78 29.33
N LEU A 579 0.99 -16.84 28.95
CA LEU A 579 1.41 -16.64 27.57
C LEU A 579 2.12 -17.87 26.96
N PHE A 580 2.76 -18.70 27.79
CA PHE A 580 3.46 -19.91 27.33
C PHE A 580 2.53 -21.14 27.19
N ARG A 581 1.40 -21.21 27.91
CA ARG A 581 0.42 -22.30 27.76
C ARG A 581 -0.35 -22.28 26.43
N GLY A 582 -0.43 -21.12 25.76
CA GLY A 582 -1.14 -20.97 24.48
C GLY A 582 -0.42 -21.52 23.25
N PHE A 583 0.84 -21.97 23.37
CA PHE A 583 1.61 -22.56 22.27
C PHE A 583 1.49 -24.09 22.32
N GLY A 584 0.39 -24.63 21.78
CA GLY A 584 0.17 -26.07 21.66
C GLY A 584 1.29 -26.82 20.92
N ASN A 585 1.60 -28.03 21.41
CA ASN A 585 2.46 -29.09 20.86
C ASN A 585 3.46 -28.73 19.74
N SER A 586 4.39 -27.82 20.02
CA SER A 586 5.66 -27.76 19.28
C SER A 586 6.75 -28.46 20.09
N ARG A 587 7.65 -29.21 19.43
CA ARG A 587 8.83 -29.85 20.06
C ARG A 587 9.69 -28.87 20.89
N VAL A 588 9.55 -27.56 20.65
CA VAL A 588 10.21 -26.50 21.43
C VAL A 588 9.52 -26.22 22.77
N ALA A 589 8.18 -26.35 22.83
CA ALA A 589 7.41 -26.27 24.08
C ALA A 589 7.68 -27.47 25.00
N LEU A 590 7.94 -28.66 24.44
CA LEU A 590 8.30 -29.85 25.22
C LEU A 590 9.65 -29.69 25.94
N VAL A 591 10.66 -29.12 25.25
CA VAL A 591 12.00 -28.88 25.81
C VAL A 591 12.00 -27.76 26.86
N LEU A 592 11.05 -26.81 26.79
CA LEU A 592 10.88 -25.73 27.78
C LEU A 592 9.96 -26.11 28.94
N SER A 593 8.96 -26.97 28.72
CA SER A 593 8.03 -27.50 29.74
C SER A 593 8.73 -28.39 30.77
N LEU A 594 9.75 -29.15 30.34
CA LEU A 594 10.62 -29.94 31.21
C LEU A 594 11.42 -29.14 32.24
N SER A 595 11.39 -27.80 32.17
CA SER A 595 12.07 -26.91 33.11
C SER A 595 11.14 -26.30 34.17
N SER A 596 9.85 -26.68 34.22
CA SER A 596 8.84 -26.02 35.10
C SER A 596 7.93 -26.95 35.90
N LYS A 597 8.16 -28.26 35.92
CA LYS A 597 7.48 -29.17 36.86
C LYS A 597 8.48 -29.65 37.90
N GLU A 598 8.48 -29.06 39.09
CA GLU A 598 8.72 -29.72 40.38
C GLU A 598 8.22 -28.78 41.50
N ALA A 599 7.18 -29.25 42.19
CA ALA A 599 6.59 -28.84 43.48
C ALA A 599 5.06 -28.83 43.34
N GLU A 600 4.42 -29.97 43.59
CA GLU A 600 3.41 -30.22 44.65
C GLU A 600 3.37 -31.75 44.86
N ASP A 601 3.56 -32.17 46.12
CA ASP A 601 3.48 -33.55 46.66
C ASP A 601 2.04 -33.87 47.10
N ASP A 602 1.76 -35.19 47.15
CA ASP A 602 0.82 -35.97 47.99
C ASP A 602 -0.64 -35.52 48.17
N ASP A 603 -1.56 -36.34 47.66
CA ASP A 603 -2.48 -37.11 48.53
C ASP A 603 -3.11 -38.26 47.73
N ASP A 604 -3.17 -39.42 48.39
CA ASP A 604 -3.72 -40.71 47.98
C ASP A 604 -5.20 -40.64 47.55
N ASP A 605 -5.60 -41.49 46.60
CA ASP A 605 -6.63 -42.50 46.85
C ASP A 605 -6.68 -43.52 45.69
N ASP A 606 -6.67 -44.78 46.11
CA ASP A 606 -6.82 -46.01 45.35
C ASP A 606 -8.09 -46.02 44.48
N ASP A 607 -8.02 -46.68 43.31
CA ASP A 607 -8.85 -47.86 43.09
C ASP A 607 -8.40 -48.59 41.81
N ASP A 608 -8.23 -49.90 42.01
CA ASP A 608 -7.87 -50.96 41.10
C ASP A 608 -8.79 -51.06 39.86
N ASP A 609 -8.22 -51.56 38.76
CA ASP A 609 -8.67 -52.82 38.15
C ASP A 609 -7.85 -53.08 36.87
N ASP A 610 -6.92 -54.03 37.00
CA ASP A 610 -6.88 -55.29 36.25
C ASP A 610 -7.19 -55.25 34.74
N ASP A 611 -6.15 -55.50 33.94
CA ASP A 611 -5.88 -56.83 33.36
C ASP A 611 -5.09 -56.71 32.04
N ASP A 612 -3.87 -57.28 32.09
CA ASP A 612 -3.38 -58.35 31.20
C ASP A 612 -3.48 -58.13 29.68
N ASP A 613 -2.33 -57.95 29.02
CA ASP A 613 -1.60 -59.04 28.33
C ASP A 613 -2.23 -59.31 26.94
N ASP A 614 -1.54 -59.64 25.87
CA ASP A 614 -0.13 -59.78 25.55
C ASP A 614 -0.10 -59.79 24.00
N ASP A 615 1.05 -59.38 23.48
CA ASP A 615 1.76 -59.95 22.33
C ASP A 615 1.16 -60.28 20.93
N GLU A 616 2.09 -60.08 19.98
CA GLU A 616 2.37 -60.92 18.81
C GLU A 616 1.45 -60.85 17.56
N ALA A 617 1.98 -60.09 16.59
CA ALA A 617 2.56 -60.59 15.34
C ALA A 617 1.77 -61.45 14.32
N GLU A 618 2.14 -61.15 13.06
CA GLU A 618 2.13 -61.98 11.85
C GLU A 618 0.88 -62.06 10.95
N ASP A 619 1.09 -61.50 9.75
CA ASP A 619 0.85 -62.08 8.42
C ASP A 619 -0.33 -63.03 8.22
N LYS A 620 -1.20 -62.68 7.27
CA LYS A 620 -1.54 -63.59 6.15
C LYS A 620 -1.79 -62.86 4.84
N GLU A 621 -0.98 -63.24 3.87
CA GLU A 621 -1.29 -63.16 2.45
C GLU A 621 -2.53 -64.01 2.07
N ASN A 622 -3.05 -63.63 0.91
CA ASN A 622 -3.40 -64.49 -0.22
C ASN A 622 -4.86 -64.88 -0.49
N LYS A 623 -5.17 -64.62 -1.78
CA LYS A 623 -5.95 -65.44 -2.72
C LYS A 623 -7.48 -65.43 -2.57
N SER A 624 -8.28 -65.41 -3.64
CA SER A 624 -8.03 -65.36 -5.09
C SER A 624 -9.39 -65.37 -5.81
N GLU A 625 -9.33 -65.11 -7.13
CA GLU A 625 -10.25 -65.62 -8.17
C GLU A 625 -11.67 -64.98 -8.19
N ASP A 626 -12.27 -64.60 -9.32
CA ASP A 626 -12.23 -65.23 -10.64
C ASP A 626 -12.70 -64.28 -11.78
N SER A 627 -12.16 -64.55 -12.97
CA SER A 627 -12.68 -64.45 -14.35
C SER A 627 -13.36 -63.19 -14.87
N SER A 628 -12.78 -62.54 -15.89
CA SER A 628 -12.64 -62.96 -17.31
C SER A 628 -13.84 -62.54 -18.17
N SER A 629 -13.62 -61.54 -19.01
CA SER A 629 -13.80 -61.71 -20.46
C SER A 629 -12.97 -60.67 -21.21
N ASP A 630 -11.86 -61.17 -21.74
CA ASP A 630 -11.09 -60.61 -22.83
C ASP A 630 -11.96 -60.22 -24.02
N SER A 631 -11.58 -59.15 -24.73
CA SER A 631 -10.80 -59.28 -25.97
C SER A 631 -10.94 -58.06 -26.88
N ASN A 632 -9.76 -57.52 -27.21
CA ASN A 632 -9.32 -57.16 -28.58
C ASN A 632 -10.01 -56.00 -29.30
N SER A 633 -9.33 -55.17 -30.09
CA SER A 633 -7.92 -55.00 -30.44
C SER A 633 -7.86 -53.73 -31.32
N GLN A 634 -6.72 -53.03 -31.27
CA GLN A 634 -5.98 -52.33 -32.36
C GLN A 634 -6.75 -51.71 -33.54
N GLY A 635 -6.40 -50.57 -34.10
CA GLY A 635 -5.21 -49.72 -34.06
C GLY A 635 -5.50 -48.50 -34.96
N SER A 636 -4.87 -47.36 -34.71
CA SER A 636 -3.75 -46.83 -35.52
C SER A 636 -4.17 -46.03 -36.76
N SER A 637 -3.61 -44.80 -36.83
CA SER A 637 -3.32 -44.01 -38.04
C SER A 637 -4.55 -43.46 -38.78
N ASP A 638 -4.56 -42.31 -39.45
CA ASP A 638 -3.66 -41.19 -39.66
C ASP A 638 -4.46 -40.13 -40.45
N SER A 639 -3.87 -38.95 -40.64
CA SER A 639 -4.12 -38.02 -41.77
C SER A 639 -5.35 -37.09 -41.76
N ASP A 640 -5.07 -35.83 -41.41
CA ASP A 640 -4.99 -34.65 -42.31
C ASP A 640 -6.03 -34.33 -43.40
N SER A 641 -6.21 -33.00 -43.53
CA SER A 641 -6.79 -32.17 -44.60
C SER A 641 -8.33 -32.13 -44.67
N ASP A 642 -9.00 -30.99 -44.81
CA ASP A 642 -8.68 -29.69 -45.46
C ASP A 642 -8.89 -28.46 -44.55
#